data_AF-A0A2U3P5W5-F1
#
_entry.id   AF-A0A2U3P5W5-F1
#
_cell.length_a   1.000
_cell.length_b   1.000
_cell.length_c   1.000
_cell.angle_alpha   90.00
_cell.angle_beta   90.00
_cell.angle_gamma   90.00
#
_symmetry.space_group_name_H-M   'P 1'
#
loop_
_entity.id
_entity.type
_entity.pdbx_description
1 polymer ?
#
loop_
_entity_poly.entity_id
_entity_poly.type
_entity_poly.pdbx_seq_one_letter_code
_entity_poly.pdbx_strand_id
1 'polypeptide(L)'
;VFAWWGRTVYRYRYIVIGVMVALCLGGGVFGMSLGKHVTQSGFYDDGSQSVKASILGDKTYGRDRTAQIVATFTAPDGKTVDDPAWHQQTVDELNKFVKDHPDQVLGWAGWLALAPGVEPPNGQIKGMATEDKKHTFVTIPLKGDDDDTILNNYKAVVPDLQKLEGGKIELAGLEPIANALTGTIATDQRRMEVLALPLVAVVLFLVFGGAVAAGLPVIVGGLSIAGSTGLLRLVTMFGPVSFFAQPVVSLVGLGLAIDYGLFIVSRFREEIAEGYDTEAAVRRTVMTAGRTIVFSAVLIIASSASLLVLPQGFVHSLTYAIFAAVGLAAVLSITFLPACLGILGRNVDALGVRTAFRVPFLRNWKYSRAYLNWLADRLQKTKTREEVEAGFWGKLVNWVMKRPLAFAIPIAVGMILLVIPLGNLSFGGMSEKYLPPDNAVRLAQEHFDKLFPGYRTEQLTVVIESTNHGKVTDQQVADIRNRIAGISGFTDKTWEERACPMIAGNPCVNGPNGTTQPKDDSVRVIQNGLVNKNDAAKKIEELRAINPPKGLTLLVGGTPALEQDSIHSLFDKAPLMLVLLLSATLLLMFLAFGSVVLPIKAVLMSALTLGSTLGILTWIFVDGHFSTLLNFTPTPLMIVLIALVVAVGFGLATDYEVFLVSRMVEARERGMSTAEAIRIGTATTGRLITAAALVLAVVAGSFVFSDLVLMKYLAFGLMAALLLDATVVRMFLVPSVMKLLGDDCWWAPRWARRLQDRIGLGEIDLPDERKRPTANGRPARPPVAALAAATPRPAHDPTHPGAPPEPSRAIRPGPVGQGEAKPALEPPSGASTTRIQTKPSQPTEAQTSRLSVPGNSTPPATPRPPAPPAPKPATPSDTETRAIQVPSNGDPAEPTAALPAQGNDSDAATEKLNTRAKGDNGEDPRPRRRAGGGLSAQDLLRREGRL
;
A
#
# COMPACT_ATOMS: atom_id res chain seq x y z
N VAL A 1 26.93 -15.35 2.98
CA VAL A 1 25.92 -15.83 1.99
C VAL A 1 25.96 -15.05 0.66
N PHE A 2 25.71 -13.73 0.65
CA PHE A 2 25.60 -12.93 -0.59
C PHE A 2 26.78 -13.06 -1.59
N ALA A 3 28.01 -13.23 -1.11
CA ALA A 3 29.21 -13.45 -1.94
C ALA A 3 29.20 -14.77 -2.74
N TRP A 4 28.51 -15.79 -2.23
CA TRP A 4 28.27 -17.04 -2.93
C TRP A 4 27.13 -16.85 -3.94
N TRP A 5 26.03 -16.23 -3.52
CA TRP A 5 24.88 -15.97 -4.39
C TRP A 5 25.25 -15.17 -5.64
N GLY A 6 26.00 -14.07 -5.49
CA GLY A 6 26.43 -13.23 -6.61
C GLY A 6 27.29 -13.98 -7.65
N ARG A 7 28.13 -14.94 -7.22
CA ARG A 7 28.88 -15.82 -8.14
C ARG A 7 27.96 -16.85 -8.82
N THR A 8 27.05 -17.45 -8.06
CA THR A 8 26.10 -18.44 -8.58
C THR A 8 25.16 -17.83 -9.63
N VAL A 9 24.63 -16.63 -9.38
CA VAL A 9 23.80 -15.89 -10.33
C VAL A 9 24.57 -15.54 -11.61
N TYR A 10 25.82 -15.08 -11.51
CA TYR A 10 26.64 -14.83 -12.70
C TYR A 10 26.93 -16.11 -13.51
N ARG A 11 27.25 -17.21 -12.83
CA ARG A 11 27.54 -18.52 -13.45
C ARG A 11 26.33 -19.09 -14.19
N TYR A 12 25.14 -19.02 -13.60
CA TYR A 12 23.91 -19.61 -14.16
C TYR A 12 22.94 -18.59 -14.76
N ARG A 13 23.41 -17.38 -15.09
CA ARG A 13 22.61 -16.21 -15.49
C ARG A 13 21.50 -16.49 -16.52
N TYR A 14 21.76 -17.31 -17.55
CA TYR A 14 20.75 -17.66 -18.55
C TYR A 14 19.60 -18.52 -17.98
N ILE A 15 19.91 -19.48 -17.11
CA ILE A 15 18.91 -20.32 -16.43
C ILE A 15 18.11 -19.47 -15.44
N VAL A 16 18.79 -18.62 -14.66
CA VAL A 16 18.14 -17.70 -13.70
C VAL A 16 17.14 -16.78 -14.41
N ILE A 17 17.52 -16.18 -15.54
CA ILE A 17 16.60 -15.35 -16.34
C ILE A 17 15.44 -16.17 -16.86
N GLY A 18 15.70 -17.32 -17.51
CA GLY A 18 14.66 -18.17 -18.09
C GLY A 18 13.62 -18.62 -17.06
N VAL A 19 14.08 -19.12 -15.90
CA VAL A 19 13.21 -19.59 -14.82
C VAL A 19 12.44 -18.43 -14.19
N MET A 20 13.09 -17.33 -13.82
CA MET A 20 12.39 -16.21 -13.16
C MET A 20 11.37 -15.55 -14.09
N VAL A 21 11.69 -15.37 -15.38
CA VAL A 21 10.74 -14.83 -16.37
C VAL A 21 9.57 -15.80 -16.59
N ALA A 22 9.83 -17.10 -16.73
CA ALA A 22 8.77 -18.10 -16.89
C ALA A 22 7.83 -18.15 -15.67
N LEU A 23 8.36 -18.08 -14.45
CA LEU A 23 7.56 -18.06 -13.23
C LEU A 23 6.75 -16.77 -13.09
N CYS A 24 7.34 -15.59 -13.34
CA CYS A 24 6.63 -14.31 -13.26
C CYS A 24 5.56 -14.16 -14.34
N LEU A 25 5.83 -14.56 -15.60
CA LEU A 25 4.86 -14.50 -16.68
C LEU A 25 3.77 -15.57 -16.54
N GLY A 26 4.12 -16.80 -16.15
CA GLY A 26 3.14 -17.85 -15.84
C GLY A 26 2.25 -17.48 -14.65
N GLY A 27 2.85 -16.89 -13.60
CA GLY A 27 2.13 -16.28 -12.49
C GLY A 27 1.22 -15.14 -12.94
N GLY A 28 1.66 -14.29 -13.87
CA GLY A 28 0.84 -13.23 -14.47
C GLY A 28 -0.38 -13.79 -15.22
N VAL A 29 -0.19 -14.78 -16.09
CA VAL A 29 -1.28 -15.44 -16.84
C VAL A 29 -2.28 -16.10 -15.90
N PHE A 30 -1.80 -16.81 -14.87
CA PHE A 30 -2.65 -17.38 -13.82
C PHE A 30 -3.39 -16.28 -13.03
N GLY A 31 -2.68 -15.21 -12.70
CA GLY A 31 -3.16 -14.02 -11.99
C GLY A 31 -4.16 -13.16 -12.77
N MET A 32 -4.28 -13.29 -14.10
CA MET A 32 -5.35 -12.62 -14.88
C MET A 32 -6.76 -13.00 -14.39
N SER A 33 -6.90 -14.16 -13.73
CA SER A 33 -8.16 -14.58 -13.12
C SER A 33 -8.45 -13.95 -11.75
N LEU A 34 -7.52 -13.21 -11.14
CA LEU A 34 -7.64 -12.67 -9.77
C LEU A 34 -8.88 -11.80 -9.58
N GLY A 35 -9.23 -10.96 -10.56
CA GLY A 35 -10.43 -10.10 -10.51
C GLY A 35 -11.77 -10.84 -10.39
N LYS A 36 -11.80 -12.17 -10.60
CA LYS A 36 -12.98 -13.03 -10.39
C LYS A 36 -12.98 -13.79 -9.06
N HIS A 37 -11.94 -13.64 -8.26
CA HIS A 37 -11.72 -14.39 -7.01
C HIS A 37 -11.35 -13.45 -5.84
N VAL A 38 -11.64 -12.15 -5.98
CA VAL A 38 -11.50 -11.15 -4.92
C VAL A 38 -12.84 -10.86 -4.27
N THR A 39 -12.82 -10.51 -3.00
CA THR A 39 -14.02 -10.17 -2.22
C THR A 39 -14.17 -8.67 -2.00
N GLN A 40 -15.40 -8.20 -1.78
CA GLN A 40 -15.71 -6.88 -1.23
C GLN A 40 -15.88 -6.84 0.30
N SER A 41 -15.95 -7.99 0.96
CA SER A 41 -16.15 -8.07 2.41
C SER A 41 -14.82 -7.98 3.20
N GLY A 42 -14.89 -8.05 4.54
CA GLY A 42 -13.72 -8.10 5.43
C GLY A 42 -13.34 -6.77 6.12
N PHE A 43 -14.19 -5.74 6.07
CA PHE A 43 -14.01 -4.48 6.78
C PHE A 43 -14.38 -4.53 8.27
N TYR A 44 -15.08 -5.58 8.70
CA TYR A 44 -15.58 -5.77 10.07
C TYR A 44 -14.75 -6.81 10.84
N ASP A 45 -14.96 -6.90 12.15
CA ASP A 45 -14.37 -7.93 13.01
C ASP A 45 -15.28 -9.16 13.06
N ASP A 46 -14.89 -10.25 12.39
CA ASP A 46 -15.65 -11.50 12.33
C ASP A 46 -15.84 -12.16 13.72
N GLY A 47 -15.02 -11.80 14.71
CA GLY A 47 -15.14 -12.27 16.10
C GLY A 47 -16.17 -11.48 16.93
N SER A 48 -16.63 -10.33 16.44
CA SER A 48 -17.45 -9.37 17.19
C SER A 48 -18.86 -9.85 17.52
N GLN A 49 -19.55 -9.13 18.41
CA GLN A 49 -20.96 -9.40 18.74
C GLN A 49 -21.87 -9.02 17.57
N SER A 50 -21.59 -7.91 16.88
CA SER A 50 -22.41 -7.43 15.76
C SER A 50 -22.36 -8.34 14.54
N VAL A 51 -21.21 -8.93 14.18
CA VAL A 51 -21.15 -9.93 13.10
C VAL A 51 -21.96 -11.18 13.47
N LYS A 52 -21.85 -11.67 14.71
CA LYS A 52 -22.65 -12.81 15.19
C LYS A 52 -24.16 -12.52 15.17
N ALA A 53 -24.55 -11.32 15.57
CA ALA A 53 -25.93 -10.84 15.48
C ALA A 53 -26.42 -10.85 14.02
N SER A 54 -25.63 -10.31 13.09
CA SER A 54 -25.97 -10.27 11.66
C SER A 54 -26.11 -11.68 11.05
N ILE A 55 -25.16 -12.58 11.31
CA ILE A 55 -25.22 -13.98 10.84
C ILE A 55 -26.44 -14.71 11.39
N LEU A 56 -26.73 -14.55 12.69
CA LEU A 56 -27.88 -15.21 13.32
C LEU A 56 -29.20 -14.64 12.80
N GLY A 57 -29.31 -13.31 12.68
CA GLY A 57 -30.47 -12.64 12.11
C GLY A 57 -30.76 -13.04 10.66
N ASP A 58 -29.74 -13.04 9.80
CA ASP A 58 -29.86 -13.45 8.39
C ASP A 58 -30.18 -14.95 8.24
N LYS A 59 -29.67 -15.82 9.12
CA LYS A 59 -30.01 -17.24 9.14
C LYS A 59 -31.46 -17.51 9.57
N THR A 60 -31.98 -16.70 10.49
CA THR A 60 -33.34 -16.88 11.07
C THR A 60 -34.44 -16.23 10.23
N TYR A 61 -34.25 -14.97 9.83
CA TYR A 61 -35.27 -14.18 9.09
C TYR A 61 -35.00 -14.12 7.58
N GLY A 62 -33.85 -14.60 7.12
CA GLY A 62 -33.35 -14.37 5.78
C GLY A 62 -32.57 -13.06 5.67
N ARG A 63 -31.49 -13.08 4.88
CA ARG A 63 -30.76 -11.87 4.47
C ARG A 63 -31.72 -10.88 3.79
N ASP A 64 -31.64 -9.62 4.22
CA ASP A 64 -32.37 -8.52 3.55
C ASP A 64 -31.82 -8.31 2.13
N ARG A 65 -32.74 -8.16 1.18
CA ARG A 65 -32.47 -7.95 -0.24
C ARG A 65 -33.14 -6.69 -0.80
N THR A 66 -33.89 -5.96 0.02
CA THR A 66 -34.66 -4.79 -0.39
C THR A 66 -33.79 -3.60 -0.78
N ALA A 67 -32.60 -3.47 -0.18
CA ALA A 67 -31.64 -2.41 -0.47
C ALA A 67 -30.61 -2.74 -1.58
N GLN A 68 -30.67 -3.92 -2.22
CA GLN A 68 -29.66 -4.36 -3.19
C GLN A 68 -29.65 -3.49 -4.45
N ILE A 69 -30.79 -3.40 -5.13
CA ILE A 69 -31.02 -2.49 -6.24
C ILE A 69 -32.30 -1.73 -5.94
N VAL A 70 -32.19 -0.41 -5.99
CA VAL A 70 -33.30 0.53 -5.97
C VAL A 70 -33.30 1.24 -7.31
N ALA A 71 -34.35 1.04 -8.10
CA ALA A 71 -34.45 1.62 -9.44
C ALA A 71 -35.56 2.67 -9.45
N THR A 72 -35.18 3.94 -9.63
CA THR A 72 -36.09 5.08 -9.66
C THR A 72 -36.53 5.37 -11.09
N PHE A 73 -37.84 5.47 -11.27
CA PHE A 73 -38.54 5.79 -12.50
C PHE A 73 -39.16 7.18 -12.41
N THR A 74 -39.12 7.90 -13.52
CA THR A 74 -39.73 9.23 -13.65
C THR A 74 -40.76 9.19 -14.78
N ALA A 75 -41.99 9.60 -14.46
CA ALA A 75 -43.07 9.67 -15.44
C ALA A 75 -42.76 10.69 -16.55
N PRO A 76 -43.23 10.48 -17.80
CA PRO A 76 -42.99 11.42 -18.90
C PRO A 76 -43.53 12.83 -18.62
N ASP A 77 -42.98 13.83 -19.31
CA ASP A 77 -43.39 15.23 -19.16
C ASP A 77 -44.91 15.41 -19.30
N GLY A 78 -45.51 16.10 -18.33
CA GLY A 78 -46.96 16.30 -18.25
C GLY A 78 -47.78 15.10 -17.72
N LYS A 79 -47.21 13.90 -17.57
CA LYS A 79 -47.87 12.70 -17.04
C LYS A 79 -47.58 12.46 -15.55
N THR A 80 -48.19 11.44 -14.97
CA THR A 80 -47.92 10.91 -13.62
C THR A 80 -47.63 9.41 -13.70
N VAL A 81 -47.12 8.82 -12.62
CA VAL A 81 -46.84 7.38 -12.53
C VAL A 81 -48.09 6.50 -12.61
N ASP A 82 -49.29 7.10 -12.47
CA ASP A 82 -50.58 6.42 -12.67
C ASP A 82 -51.06 6.39 -14.13
N ASP A 83 -50.33 6.99 -15.10
CA ASP A 83 -50.69 6.96 -16.51
C ASP A 83 -50.73 5.51 -17.02
N PRO A 84 -51.89 4.95 -17.41
CA PRO A 84 -52.02 3.51 -17.62
C PRO A 84 -51.16 2.96 -18.76
N ALA A 85 -50.89 3.78 -19.79
CA ALA A 85 -50.06 3.38 -20.92
C ALA A 85 -48.59 3.28 -20.53
N TRP A 86 -48.07 4.29 -19.81
CA TRP A 86 -46.71 4.27 -19.28
C TRP A 86 -46.54 3.15 -18.24
N HIS A 87 -47.43 3.10 -17.25
CA HIS A 87 -47.40 2.09 -16.18
C HIS A 87 -47.37 0.67 -16.73
N GLN A 88 -48.24 0.34 -17.69
CA GLN A 88 -48.26 -0.99 -18.30
C GLN A 88 -46.97 -1.29 -19.08
N GLN A 89 -46.43 -0.32 -19.81
CA GLN A 89 -45.15 -0.47 -20.51
C GLN A 89 -44.01 -0.77 -19.54
N THR A 90 -43.84 0.03 -18.47
CA THR A 90 -42.77 -0.16 -17.48
C THR A 90 -42.89 -1.50 -16.77
N VAL A 91 -44.11 -1.93 -16.44
CA VAL A 91 -44.38 -3.25 -15.84
C VAL A 91 -44.07 -4.40 -16.79
N ASP A 92 -44.44 -4.30 -18.07
CA ASP A 92 -44.12 -5.32 -19.08
C ASP A 92 -42.61 -5.40 -19.36
N GLU A 93 -41.91 -4.25 -19.37
CA GLU A 93 -40.45 -4.17 -19.46
C GLU A 93 -39.76 -4.81 -18.25
N LEU A 94 -40.21 -4.52 -17.01
CA LEU A 94 -39.69 -5.13 -15.78
C LEU A 94 -39.96 -6.65 -15.73
N ASN A 95 -41.17 -7.09 -16.07
CA ASN A 95 -41.53 -8.50 -16.09
C ASN A 95 -40.74 -9.29 -17.15
N LYS A 96 -40.48 -8.67 -18.31
CA LYS A 96 -39.59 -9.23 -19.33
C LYS A 96 -38.16 -9.32 -18.81
N PHE A 97 -37.63 -8.27 -18.18
CA PHE A 97 -36.28 -8.28 -17.61
C PHE A 97 -36.09 -9.41 -16.57
N VAL A 98 -37.03 -9.61 -15.64
CA VAL A 98 -36.96 -10.74 -14.68
C VAL A 98 -37.02 -12.09 -15.39
N LYS A 99 -37.84 -12.22 -16.45
CA LYS A 99 -37.97 -13.45 -17.25
C LYS A 99 -36.71 -13.77 -18.07
N ASP A 100 -35.99 -12.74 -18.53
CA ASP A 100 -34.76 -12.88 -19.31
C ASP A 100 -33.53 -13.14 -18.40
N HIS A 101 -33.60 -12.83 -17.09
CA HIS A 101 -32.52 -13.05 -16.10
C HIS A 101 -32.94 -13.91 -14.88
N PRO A 102 -33.53 -15.10 -15.07
CA PRO A 102 -34.11 -15.90 -13.97
C PRO A 102 -33.06 -16.49 -13.03
N ASP A 103 -31.78 -16.57 -13.42
CA ASP A 103 -30.70 -17.11 -12.60
C ASP A 103 -30.04 -16.03 -11.71
N GLN A 104 -30.26 -14.76 -12.01
CA GLN A 104 -29.66 -13.62 -11.31
C GLN A 104 -30.68 -12.85 -10.46
N VAL A 105 -31.92 -12.74 -10.93
CA VAL A 105 -32.96 -11.89 -10.31
C VAL A 105 -34.01 -12.76 -9.61
N LEU A 106 -34.48 -12.34 -8.43
CA LEU A 106 -35.56 -13.02 -7.70
C LEU A 106 -36.94 -12.50 -8.12
N GLY A 107 -37.02 -11.23 -8.49
CA GLY A 107 -38.24 -10.53 -8.88
C GLY A 107 -38.03 -9.02 -8.75
N TRP A 108 -39.13 -8.28 -8.66
CA TRP A 108 -39.14 -6.86 -8.31
C TRP A 108 -40.36 -6.57 -7.42
N ALA A 109 -40.31 -5.50 -6.62
CA ALA A 109 -41.43 -5.03 -5.82
C ALA A 109 -41.44 -3.50 -5.75
N GLY A 110 -42.61 -2.88 -5.74
CA GLY A 110 -42.76 -1.42 -5.66
C GLY A 110 -44.20 -0.98 -5.89
N TRP A 111 -44.44 0.34 -5.94
CA TRP A 111 -45.76 0.90 -6.26
C TRP A 111 -46.31 0.36 -7.59
N LEU A 112 -45.45 0.25 -8.61
CA LEU A 112 -45.80 -0.25 -9.96
C LEU A 112 -46.38 -1.69 -9.98
N ALA A 113 -46.29 -2.45 -8.89
CA ALA A 113 -46.90 -3.78 -8.78
C ALA A 113 -48.42 -3.71 -8.50
N LEU A 114 -48.94 -2.54 -8.13
CA LEU A 114 -50.38 -2.29 -7.98
C LEU A 114 -50.99 -1.95 -9.35
N ALA A 115 -52.27 -2.29 -9.56
CA ALA A 115 -52.97 -1.81 -10.73
C ALA A 115 -53.30 -0.30 -10.58
N PRO A 116 -53.25 0.51 -11.66
CA PRO A 116 -53.52 1.95 -11.58
C PRO A 116 -54.87 2.26 -10.89
N GLY A 117 -54.84 3.12 -9.88
CA GLY A 117 -56.01 3.53 -9.10
C GLY A 117 -56.40 2.60 -7.93
N VAL A 118 -55.66 1.51 -7.67
CA VAL A 118 -55.84 0.69 -6.47
C VAL A 118 -55.16 1.36 -5.27
N GLU A 119 -55.84 1.43 -4.12
CA GLU A 119 -55.21 1.95 -2.89
C GLU A 119 -54.11 1.00 -2.37
N PRO A 120 -52.94 1.52 -1.97
CA PRO A 120 -51.86 0.69 -1.42
C PRO A 120 -52.28 -0.03 -0.13
N PRO A 121 -51.87 -1.30 0.06
CA PRO A 121 -52.27 -2.08 1.22
C PRO A 121 -51.61 -1.63 2.53
N ASN A 122 -50.55 -0.82 2.47
CA ASN A 122 -49.88 -0.24 3.64
C ASN A 122 -49.16 1.08 3.30
N GLY A 123 -48.73 1.81 4.34
CA GLY A 123 -48.00 3.07 4.19
C GLY A 123 -46.64 2.94 3.52
N GLN A 124 -45.98 1.78 3.65
CA GLN A 124 -44.67 1.51 3.05
C GLN A 124 -44.73 1.40 1.52
N ILE A 125 -45.78 0.82 0.94
CA ILE A 125 -45.95 0.83 -0.53
C ILE A 125 -46.48 2.20 -0.96
N LYS A 126 -47.33 2.86 -0.16
CA LYS A 126 -47.86 4.18 -0.48
C LYS A 126 -46.77 5.23 -0.71
N GLY A 127 -45.72 5.23 0.10
CA GLY A 127 -44.59 6.16 -0.06
C GLY A 127 -43.54 5.76 -1.09
N MET A 128 -43.74 4.68 -1.87
CA MET A 128 -42.87 4.33 -3.01
C MET A 128 -43.21 5.12 -4.28
N ALA A 129 -44.19 6.02 -4.22
CA ALA A 129 -44.44 7.07 -5.19
C ALA A 129 -44.42 8.43 -4.46
N THR A 130 -43.92 9.47 -5.14
CA THR A 130 -43.90 10.84 -4.59
C THR A 130 -45.31 11.43 -4.51
N GLU A 131 -45.52 12.44 -3.65
CA GLU A 131 -46.84 13.07 -3.46
C GLU A 131 -47.40 13.71 -4.75
N ASP A 132 -46.50 14.25 -5.59
CA ASP A 132 -46.82 14.81 -6.91
C ASP A 132 -47.01 13.73 -8.00
N LYS A 133 -46.80 12.46 -7.66
CA LYS A 133 -46.85 11.28 -8.53
C LYS A 133 -45.98 11.41 -9.79
N LYS A 134 -44.84 12.12 -9.70
CA LYS A 134 -43.86 12.22 -10.79
C LYS A 134 -42.80 11.13 -10.76
N HIS A 135 -42.43 10.67 -9.57
CA HIS A 135 -41.40 9.66 -9.40
C HIS A 135 -41.94 8.46 -8.61
N THR A 136 -41.42 7.28 -8.92
CA THR A 136 -41.65 6.06 -8.17
C THR A 136 -40.40 5.20 -8.20
N PHE A 137 -40.21 4.32 -7.22
CA PHE A 137 -39.11 3.36 -7.25
C PHE A 137 -39.59 1.92 -7.10
N VAL A 138 -38.78 1.00 -7.60
CA VAL A 138 -38.90 -0.44 -7.31
C VAL A 138 -37.61 -0.95 -6.68
N THR A 139 -37.73 -1.95 -5.81
CA THR A 139 -36.62 -2.77 -5.37
C THR A 139 -36.50 -4.00 -6.28
N ILE A 140 -35.28 -4.38 -6.66
CA ILE A 140 -35.00 -5.55 -7.50
C ILE A 140 -34.05 -6.48 -6.74
N PRO A 141 -34.57 -7.42 -5.92
CA PRO A 141 -33.75 -8.37 -5.18
C PRO A 141 -33.07 -9.38 -6.12
N LEU A 142 -31.80 -9.67 -5.82
CA LEU A 142 -30.92 -10.58 -6.55
C LEU A 142 -30.72 -11.91 -5.82
N LYS A 143 -30.41 -12.94 -6.61
CA LYS A 143 -29.95 -14.25 -6.13
C LYS A 143 -28.50 -14.18 -5.66
N GLY A 144 -28.15 -15.06 -4.73
CA GLY A 144 -26.83 -15.16 -4.10
C GLY A 144 -26.93 -15.20 -2.58
N ASP A 145 -25.97 -15.91 -1.97
CA ASP A 145 -25.89 -16.14 -0.52
C ASP A 145 -24.77 -15.33 0.15
N ASP A 146 -23.88 -14.74 -0.66
CA ASP A 146 -22.76 -13.89 -0.27
C ASP A 146 -22.71 -12.62 -1.14
N ASP A 147 -22.01 -11.60 -0.63
CA ASP A 147 -21.99 -10.25 -1.22
C ASP A 147 -21.28 -10.22 -2.59
N ASP A 148 -20.35 -11.14 -2.85
CA ASP A 148 -19.59 -11.18 -4.11
C ASP A 148 -20.41 -11.82 -5.23
N THR A 149 -21.14 -12.91 -4.93
CA THR A 149 -22.08 -13.54 -5.85
C THR A 149 -23.21 -12.58 -6.23
N ILE A 150 -23.75 -11.83 -5.26
CA ILE A 150 -24.79 -10.81 -5.51
C ILE A 150 -24.26 -9.71 -6.43
N LEU A 151 -23.08 -9.16 -6.15
CA LEU A 151 -22.46 -8.11 -6.99
C LEU A 151 -22.12 -8.62 -8.40
N ASN A 152 -21.71 -9.88 -8.54
CA ASN A 152 -21.47 -10.49 -9.85
C ASN A 152 -22.76 -10.70 -10.64
N ASN A 153 -23.87 -11.05 -9.97
CA ASN A 153 -25.19 -11.11 -10.58
C ASN A 153 -25.68 -9.71 -11.01
N TYR A 154 -25.45 -8.67 -10.18
CA TYR A 154 -25.71 -7.27 -10.58
C TYR A 154 -24.93 -6.88 -11.84
N LYS A 155 -23.62 -7.17 -11.88
CA LYS A 155 -22.74 -6.89 -13.03
C LYS A 155 -23.20 -7.58 -14.31
N ALA A 156 -23.86 -8.74 -14.22
CA ALA A 156 -24.42 -9.44 -15.37
C ALA A 156 -25.70 -8.79 -15.92
N VAL A 157 -26.55 -8.22 -15.06
CA VAL A 157 -27.87 -7.69 -15.46
C VAL A 157 -27.91 -6.17 -15.68
N VAL A 158 -26.98 -5.41 -15.09
CA VAL A 158 -26.95 -3.94 -15.23
C VAL A 158 -26.95 -3.42 -16.69
N PRO A 159 -26.30 -4.07 -17.68
CA PRO A 159 -26.32 -3.56 -19.07
C PRO A 159 -27.69 -3.63 -19.74
N ASP A 160 -28.59 -4.48 -19.26
CA ASP A 160 -29.96 -4.61 -19.75
C ASP A 160 -30.95 -3.84 -18.86
N LEU A 161 -30.73 -3.83 -17.53
CA LEU A 161 -31.49 -3.00 -16.60
C LEU A 161 -31.37 -1.50 -16.91
N GLN A 162 -30.19 -1.02 -17.30
CA GLN A 162 -29.96 0.39 -17.66
C GLN A 162 -30.62 0.78 -19.01
N LYS A 163 -31.21 -0.15 -19.77
CA LYS A 163 -31.92 0.15 -21.03
C LYS A 163 -33.42 0.37 -20.85
N LEU A 164 -33.99 -0.01 -19.70
CA LEU A 164 -35.41 0.18 -19.39
C LEU A 164 -35.82 1.66 -19.51
N GLU A 165 -37.07 1.92 -19.90
CA GLU A 165 -37.60 3.28 -20.11
C GLU A 165 -36.72 4.14 -21.06
N GLY A 166 -36.11 3.49 -22.06
CA GLY A 166 -35.21 4.14 -23.01
C GLY A 166 -33.92 4.69 -22.39
N GLY A 167 -33.52 4.19 -21.22
CA GLY A 167 -32.30 4.59 -20.51
C GLY A 167 -32.47 5.73 -19.50
N LYS A 168 -33.71 6.11 -19.16
CA LYS A 168 -34.02 7.17 -18.19
C LYS A 168 -34.12 6.69 -16.73
N ILE A 169 -33.74 5.44 -16.46
CA ILE A 169 -33.78 4.81 -15.15
C ILE A 169 -32.55 5.19 -14.30
N GLU A 170 -32.79 5.60 -13.06
CA GLU A 170 -31.73 5.90 -12.09
C GLU A 170 -31.52 4.69 -11.16
N LEU A 171 -30.29 4.18 -11.08
CA LEU A 171 -29.95 2.99 -10.29
C LEU A 171 -29.17 3.37 -9.02
N ALA A 172 -29.77 3.07 -7.87
CA ALA A 172 -29.29 3.31 -6.52
C ALA A 172 -29.33 2.02 -5.67
N GLY A 173 -28.89 2.09 -4.42
CA GLY A 173 -28.78 0.94 -3.52
C GLY A 173 -27.37 0.35 -3.46
N LEU A 174 -27.24 -0.76 -2.72
CA LEU A 174 -25.95 -1.35 -2.35
C LEU A 174 -25.14 -1.80 -3.58
N GLU A 175 -25.76 -2.49 -4.53
CA GLU A 175 -25.04 -3.11 -5.65
C GLU A 175 -24.60 -2.11 -6.73
N PRO A 176 -25.41 -1.09 -7.13
CA PRO A 176 -24.92 -0.01 -7.97
C PRO A 176 -23.72 0.73 -7.35
N ILE A 177 -23.79 1.06 -6.05
CA ILE A 177 -22.69 1.72 -5.34
C ILE A 177 -21.45 0.82 -5.28
N ALA A 178 -21.60 -0.44 -4.86
CA ALA A 178 -20.51 -1.43 -4.81
C ALA A 178 -19.85 -1.65 -6.19
N ASN A 179 -20.64 -1.69 -7.26
CA ASN A 179 -20.13 -1.78 -8.62
C ASN A 179 -19.37 -0.52 -9.04
N ALA A 180 -19.88 0.67 -8.71
CA ALA A 180 -19.19 1.93 -8.97
C ALA A 180 -17.86 2.03 -8.20
N LEU A 181 -17.84 1.67 -6.91
CA LEU A 181 -16.65 1.63 -6.07
C LEU A 181 -15.61 0.60 -6.58
N THR A 182 -16.03 -0.62 -6.90
CA THR A 182 -15.11 -1.67 -7.42
C THR A 182 -14.67 -1.41 -8.87
N GLY A 183 -15.47 -0.70 -9.65
CA GLY A 183 -15.18 -0.35 -11.04
C GLY A 183 -14.00 0.63 -11.20
N THR A 184 -13.71 1.46 -10.19
CA THR A 184 -12.60 2.43 -10.24
C THR A 184 -11.22 1.78 -10.35
N ILE A 185 -11.06 0.53 -9.90
CA ILE A 185 -9.78 -0.18 -9.91
C ILE A 185 -9.24 -0.31 -11.34
N ALA A 186 -10.12 -0.64 -12.29
CA ALA A 186 -9.75 -0.84 -13.69
C ALA A 186 -9.39 0.48 -14.38
N THR A 187 -10.09 1.58 -14.05
CA THR A 187 -9.76 2.91 -14.58
C THR A 187 -8.46 3.42 -13.97
N ASP A 188 -8.22 3.21 -12.67
CA ASP A 188 -6.99 3.58 -11.97
C ASP A 188 -5.76 2.80 -12.43
N GLN A 189 -5.89 1.48 -12.63
CA GLN A 189 -4.81 0.69 -13.23
C GLN A 189 -4.47 1.19 -14.63
N ARG A 190 -5.47 1.49 -15.46
CA ARG A 190 -5.26 2.07 -16.80
C ARG A 190 -4.63 3.48 -16.73
N ARG A 191 -5.01 4.31 -15.75
CA ARG A 191 -4.39 5.62 -15.49
C ARG A 191 -2.90 5.45 -15.14
N MET A 192 -2.57 4.49 -14.27
CA MET A 192 -1.18 4.15 -13.92
C MET A 192 -0.39 3.68 -15.16
N GLU A 193 -0.94 2.79 -15.98
CA GLU A 193 -0.28 2.30 -17.20
C GLU A 193 -0.02 3.41 -18.23
N VAL A 194 -0.97 4.33 -18.43
CA VAL A 194 -0.89 5.40 -19.44
C VAL A 194 -0.09 6.62 -18.94
N LEU A 195 -0.15 6.96 -17.65
CA LEU A 195 0.48 8.16 -17.08
C LEU A 195 1.77 7.86 -16.33
N ALA A 196 1.77 6.89 -15.42
CA ALA A 196 2.92 6.61 -14.56
C ALA A 196 4.06 5.94 -15.36
N LEU A 197 3.80 4.89 -16.14
CA LEU A 197 4.87 4.17 -16.84
C LEU A 197 5.70 5.06 -17.79
N PRO A 198 5.12 5.93 -18.64
CA PRO A 198 5.92 6.84 -19.47
C PRO A 198 6.70 7.87 -18.65
N LEU A 199 6.10 8.43 -17.59
CA LEU A 199 6.75 9.44 -16.75
C LEU A 199 7.88 8.83 -15.91
N VAL A 200 7.69 7.62 -15.36
CA VAL A 200 8.74 6.80 -14.74
C VAL A 200 9.86 6.50 -15.74
N ALA A 201 9.54 6.10 -16.97
CA ALA A 201 10.56 5.84 -17.99
C ALA A 201 11.40 7.10 -18.30
N VAL A 202 10.77 8.28 -18.36
CA VAL A 202 11.47 9.58 -18.48
C VAL A 202 12.36 9.84 -17.27
N VAL A 203 11.85 9.67 -16.04
CA VAL A 203 12.65 9.85 -14.81
C VAL A 203 13.86 8.91 -14.80
N LEU A 204 13.67 7.61 -15.04
CA LEU A 204 14.77 6.63 -15.10
C LEU A 204 15.77 6.93 -16.21
N PHE A 205 15.33 7.44 -17.36
CA PHE A 205 16.22 7.89 -18.42
C PHE A 205 17.06 9.12 -17.99
N LEU A 206 16.48 10.07 -17.26
CA LEU A 206 17.19 11.20 -16.65
C LEU A 206 18.10 10.79 -15.46
N VAL A 207 17.84 9.65 -14.84
CA VAL A 207 18.71 9.10 -13.78
C VAL A 207 19.93 8.43 -14.40
N PHE A 208 19.73 7.57 -15.40
CA PHE A 208 20.80 6.71 -15.91
C PHE A 208 21.50 7.21 -17.19
N GLY A 209 20.84 8.03 -18.01
CA GLY A 209 21.39 8.56 -19.25
C GLY A 209 21.44 7.55 -20.42
N GLY A 210 20.75 6.41 -20.30
CA GLY A 210 20.67 5.39 -21.35
C GLY A 210 19.48 4.45 -21.22
N ALA A 211 18.97 4.01 -22.37
CA ALA A 211 17.71 3.28 -22.48
C ALA A 211 17.76 1.86 -21.89
N VAL A 212 18.89 1.13 -22.01
CA VAL A 212 19.04 -0.21 -21.41
C VAL A 212 19.04 -0.11 -19.88
N ALA A 213 19.84 0.80 -19.32
CA ALA A 213 19.91 1.05 -17.88
C ALA A 213 18.56 1.48 -17.29
N ALA A 214 17.79 2.31 -18.03
CA ALA A 214 16.45 2.74 -17.61
C ALA A 214 15.37 1.66 -17.79
N GLY A 215 15.46 0.82 -18.82
CA GLY A 215 14.49 -0.25 -19.09
C GLY A 215 14.58 -1.42 -18.10
N LEU A 216 15.77 -1.72 -17.57
CA LEU A 216 15.97 -2.84 -16.65
C LEU A 216 15.09 -2.75 -15.37
N PRO A 217 15.05 -1.64 -14.61
CA PRO A 217 14.13 -1.50 -13.47
C PRO A 217 12.64 -1.57 -13.86
N VAL A 218 12.25 -1.04 -15.04
CA VAL A 218 10.85 -1.11 -15.51
C VAL A 218 10.44 -2.57 -15.80
N ILE A 219 11.33 -3.37 -16.40
CA ILE A 219 11.09 -4.81 -16.62
C ILE A 219 10.96 -5.54 -15.28
N VAL A 220 11.79 -5.22 -14.28
CA VAL A 220 11.68 -5.78 -12.93
C VAL A 220 10.33 -5.40 -12.30
N GLY A 221 9.88 -4.15 -12.45
CA GLY A 221 8.55 -3.70 -12.05
C GLY A 221 7.41 -4.50 -12.68
N GLY A 222 7.40 -4.66 -14.00
CA GLY A 222 6.38 -5.42 -14.71
C GLY A 222 6.36 -6.92 -14.33
N LEU A 223 7.53 -7.56 -14.20
CA LEU A 223 7.64 -8.94 -13.74
C LEU A 223 7.22 -9.09 -12.26
N SER A 224 7.46 -8.09 -11.43
CA SER A 224 7.03 -8.05 -10.03
C SER A 224 5.51 -7.98 -9.93
N ILE A 225 4.85 -7.07 -10.67
CA ILE A 225 3.38 -7.02 -10.72
C ILE A 225 2.82 -8.37 -11.18
N ALA A 226 3.29 -8.88 -12.33
CA ALA A 226 2.79 -10.13 -12.92
C ALA A 226 2.89 -11.32 -11.95
N GLY A 227 4.07 -11.55 -11.35
CA GLY A 227 4.24 -12.65 -10.39
C GLY A 227 3.51 -12.42 -9.07
N SER A 228 3.39 -11.18 -8.59
CA SER A 228 2.69 -10.87 -7.34
C SER A 228 1.18 -11.05 -7.46
N THR A 229 0.59 -10.70 -8.60
CA THR A 229 -0.81 -11.01 -8.93
C THR A 229 -1.04 -12.52 -8.99
N GLY A 230 -0.08 -13.27 -9.53
CA GLY A 230 -0.09 -14.74 -9.49
C GLY A 230 -0.02 -15.33 -8.08
N LEU A 231 0.83 -14.77 -7.21
CA LEU A 231 0.92 -15.14 -5.79
C LEU A 231 -0.37 -14.82 -5.04
N LEU A 232 -0.97 -13.65 -5.25
CA LEU A 232 -2.28 -13.32 -4.69
C LEU A 232 -3.38 -14.28 -5.17
N ARG A 233 -3.40 -14.65 -6.46
CA ARG A 233 -4.34 -15.65 -6.98
C ARG A 233 -4.10 -17.04 -6.40
N LEU A 234 -2.89 -17.36 -5.92
CA LEU A 234 -2.65 -18.57 -5.13
C LEU A 234 -3.19 -18.40 -3.70
N VAL A 235 -3.05 -17.23 -3.07
CA VAL A 235 -3.65 -16.93 -1.75
C VAL A 235 -5.19 -17.06 -1.79
N THR A 236 -5.86 -16.65 -2.88
CA THR A 236 -7.33 -16.84 -3.01
C THR A 236 -7.80 -18.30 -3.05
N MET A 237 -6.89 -19.28 -3.10
CA MET A 237 -7.26 -20.70 -2.91
C MET A 237 -7.41 -21.09 -1.44
N PHE A 238 -6.87 -20.30 -0.51
CA PHE A 238 -6.80 -20.62 0.93
C PHE A 238 -7.68 -19.69 1.79
N GLY A 239 -8.04 -18.51 1.28
CA GLY A 239 -8.92 -17.57 1.97
C GLY A 239 -9.31 -16.39 1.08
N PRO A 240 -10.27 -15.55 1.54
CA PRO A 240 -10.69 -14.37 0.82
C PRO A 240 -9.54 -13.35 0.68
N VAL A 241 -9.49 -12.66 -0.47
CA VAL A 241 -8.58 -11.53 -0.71
C VAL A 241 -9.39 -10.34 -1.20
N SER A 242 -9.33 -9.22 -0.49
CA SER A 242 -10.05 -8.00 -0.89
C SER A 242 -9.63 -7.49 -2.27
N PHE A 243 -10.58 -6.93 -3.04
CA PHE A 243 -10.30 -6.28 -4.32
C PHE A 243 -9.22 -5.20 -4.24
N PHE A 244 -9.10 -4.53 -3.09
CA PHE A 244 -8.09 -3.50 -2.80
C PHE A 244 -6.64 -4.02 -2.84
N ALA A 245 -6.42 -5.34 -2.80
CA ALA A 245 -5.09 -5.94 -2.92
C ALA A 245 -4.43 -5.65 -4.29
N GLN A 246 -5.22 -5.54 -5.36
CA GLN A 246 -4.71 -5.32 -6.73
C GLN A 246 -4.05 -3.95 -6.93
N PRO A 247 -4.70 -2.81 -6.58
CA PRO A 247 -4.03 -1.51 -6.66
C PRO A 247 -2.88 -1.39 -5.67
N VAL A 248 -2.90 -2.09 -4.52
CA VAL A 248 -1.76 -2.12 -3.58
C VAL A 248 -0.54 -2.84 -4.17
N VAL A 249 -0.70 -4.00 -4.83
CA VAL A 249 0.39 -4.65 -5.58
C VAL A 249 0.93 -3.72 -6.66
N SER A 250 0.06 -3.02 -7.38
CA SER A 250 0.46 -2.11 -8.45
C SER A 250 1.23 -0.90 -7.92
N LEU A 251 0.72 -0.24 -6.87
CA LEU A 251 1.31 0.95 -6.28
C LEU A 251 2.63 0.66 -5.54
N VAL A 252 2.60 -0.27 -4.59
CA VAL A 252 3.76 -0.60 -3.74
C VAL A 252 4.77 -1.45 -4.52
N GLY A 253 4.29 -2.45 -5.25
CA GLY A 253 5.14 -3.41 -5.96
C GLY A 253 5.87 -2.82 -7.15
N LEU A 254 5.24 -1.95 -7.95
CA LEU A 254 5.91 -1.28 -9.06
C LEU A 254 7.03 -0.36 -8.57
N GLY A 255 6.71 0.53 -7.62
CA GLY A 255 7.66 1.52 -7.13
C GLY A 255 8.86 0.90 -6.42
N LEU A 256 8.64 -0.03 -5.48
CA LEU A 256 9.76 -0.70 -4.80
C LEU A 256 10.58 -1.60 -5.73
N ALA A 257 9.96 -2.27 -6.71
CA ALA A 257 10.69 -3.04 -7.71
C ALA A 257 11.57 -2.16 -8.60
N ILE A 258 11.11 -0.95 -8.98
CA ILE A 258 11.92 0.02 -9.70
C ILE A 258 13.03 0.57 -8.81
N ASP A 259 12.75 0.91 -7.55
CA ASP A 259 13.72 1.47 -6.60
C ASP A 259 14.85 0.47 -6.31
N TYR A 260 14.52 -0.77 -5.97
CA TYR A 260 15.50 -1.86 -5.80
C TYR A 260 16.29 -2.10 -7.09
N GLY A 261 15.61 -2.07 -8.24
CA GLY A 261 16.26 -2.13 -9.55
C GLY A 261 17.23 -0.97 -9.78
N LEU A 262 16.87 0.23 -9.35
CA LEU A 262 17.66 1.45 -9.50
C LEU A 262 18.94 1.39 -8.66
N PHE A 263 18.85 0.92 -7.40
CA PHE A 263 20.02 0.72 -6.55
C PHE A 263 20.98 -0.35 -7.10
N ILE A 264 20.47 -1.48 -7.60
CA ILE A 264 21.30 -2.54 -8.22
C ILE A 264 21.99 -2.04 -9.50
N VAL A 265 21.26 -1.39 -10.41
CA VAL A 265 21.83 -0.87 -11.67
C VAL A 265 22.84 0.23 -11.42
N SER A 266 22.57 1.17 -10.49
CA SER A 266 23.54 2.19 -10.11
C SER A 266 24.81 1.57 -9.54
N ARG A 267 24.66 0.64 -8.58
CA ARG A 267 25.82 0.04 -7.92
C ARG A 267 26.67 -0.80 -8.88
N PHE A 268 26.04 -1.53 -9.80
CA PHE A 268 26.79 -2.25 -10.84
C PHE A 268 27.59 -1.29 -11.74
N ARG A 269 27.00 -0.16 -12.14
CA ARG A 269 27.70 0.86 -12.96
C ARG A 269 28.83 1.54 -12.18
N GLU A 270 28.69 1.77 -10.88
CA GLU A 270 29.77 2.23 -9.99
C GLU A 270 30.95 1.25 -9.98
N GLU A 271 30.70 -0.05 -9.78
CA GLU A 271 31.78 -1.06 -9.75
C GLU A 271 32.45 -1.22 -11.14
N ILE A 272 31.70 -1.15 -12.23
CA ILE A 272 32.27 -1.13 -13.59
C ILE A 272 33.13 0.13 -13.83
N ALA A 273 32.72 1.29 -13.30
CA ALA A 273 33.48 2.54 -13.39
C ALA A 273 34.72 2.56 -12.47
N GLU A 274 34.68 1.89 -11.33
CA GLU A 274 35.86 1.66 -10.45
C GLU A 274 36.86 0.65 -11.05
N GLY A 275 36.57 0.06 -12.22
CA GLY A 275 37.49 -0.76 -13.00
C GLY A 275 37.38 -2.27 -12.80
N TYR A 276 36.38 -2.76 -12.07
CA TYR A 276 36.14 -4.21 -11.92
C TYR A 276 35.63 -4.84 -13.23
N ASP A 277 35.83 -6.16 -13.38
CA ASP A 277 35.22 -6.92 -14.47
C ASP A 277 33.75 -7.27 -14.17
N THR A 278 33.01 -7.76 -15.17
CA THR A 278 31.56 -7.97 -15.03
C THR A 278 31.20 -9.00 -13.95
N GLU A 279 32.01 -10.05 -13.77
CA GLU A 279 31.80 -11.04 -12.70
C GLU A 279 31.99 -10.44 -11.31
N ALA A 280 33.11 -9.74 -11.07
CA ALA A 280 33.36 -9.09 -9.79
C ALA A 280 32.34 -7.97 -9.52
N ALA A 281 31.97 -7.19 -10.54
CA ALA A 281 30.96 -6.13 -10.42
C ALA A 281 29.57 -6.69 -10.04
N VAL A 282 29.11 -7.78 -10.68
CA VAL A 282 27.86 -8.47 -10.27
C VAL A 282 27.95 -8.94 -8.82
N ARG A 283 29.04 -9.62 -8.45
CA ARG A 283 29.19 -10.16 -7.09
C ARG A 283 29.23 -9.06 -6.02
N ARG A 284 30.01 -8.01 -6.23
CA ARG A 284 30.13 -6.86 -5.30
C ARG A 284 28.83 -6.07 -5.20
N THR A 285 28.07 -5.96 -6.28
CA THR A 285 26.71 -5.39 -6.28
C THR A 285 25.76 -6.21 -5.40
N VAL A 286 25.74 -7.54 -5.54
CA VAL A 286 24.90 -8.42 -4.71
C VAL A 286 25.35 -8.42 -3.24
N MET A 287 26.66 -8.34 -2.95
CA MET A 287 27.19 -8.26 -1.59
C MET A 287 26.86 -6.93 -0.87
N THR A 288 26.70 -5.83 -1.62
CA THR A 288 26.39 -4.51 -1.07
C THR A 288 24.92 -4.15 -1.27
N ALA A 289 24.55 -3.58 -2.41
CA ALA A 289 23.18 -3.17 -2.70
C ALA A 289 22.17 -4.31 -2.59
N GLY A 290 22.51 -5.52 -3.07
CA GLY A 290 21.64 -6.70 -2.94
C GLY A 290 21.40 -7.12 -1.49
N ARG A 291 22.41 -6.99 -0.61
CA ARG A 291 22.25 -7.19 0.83
C ARG A 291 21.33 -6.12 1.41
N THR A 292 21.57 -4.84 1.12
CA THR A 292 20.74 -3.73 1.61
C THR A 292 19.27 -3.89 1.21
N ILE A 293 18.99 -4.29 -0.04
CA ILE A 293 17.63 -4.55 -0.55
C ILE A 293 16.94 -5.71 0.19
N VAL A 294 17.65 -6.79 0.53
CA VAL A 294 17.05 -7.89 1.31
C VAL A 294 16.75 -7.44 2.75
N PHE A 295 17.61 -6.64 3.37
CA PHE A 295 17.33 -6.06 4.70
C PHE A 295 16.11 -5.12 4.67
N SER A 296 16.07 -4.23 3.67
CA SER A 296 14.96 -3.35 3.33
C SER A 296 13.63 -4.12 3.21
N ALA A 297 13.59 -5.12 2.34
CA ALA A 297 12.40 -5.92 2.08
C ALA A 297 11.92 -6.69 3.32
N VAL A 298 12.85 -7.27 4.10
CA VAL A 298 12.54 -7.93 5.38
C VAL A 298 12.00 -6.94 6.41
N LEU A 299 12.51 -5.69 6.42
CA LEU A 299 11.99 -4.64 7.29
C LEU A 299 10.56 -4.27 6.92
N ILE A 300 10.28 -3.99 5.64
CA ILE A 300 8.92 -3.66 5.18
C ILE A 300 7.95 -4.82 5.46
N ILE A 301 8.34 -6.07 5.16
CA ILE A 301 7.55 -7.26 5.48
C ILE A 301 7.31 -7.37 6.98
N ALA A 302 8.31 -7.16 7.84
CA ALA A 302 8.14 -7.18 9.28
C ALA A 302 7.24 -6.04 9.81
N SER A 303 7.32 -4.84 9.23
CA SER A 303 6.45 -3.72 9.59
C SER A 303 5.00 -3.92 9.12
N SER A 304 4.79 -4.53 7.96
CA SER A 304 3.45 -4.89 7.50
C SER A 304 2.91 -6.11 8.26
N ALA A 305 3.76 -7.01 8.75
CA ALA A 305 3.33 -8.18 9.53
C ALA A 305 2.63 -7.82 10.85
N SER A 306 2.92 -6.65 11.46
CA SER A 306 2.18 -6.22 12.66
C SER A 306 0.70 -5.97 12.40
N LEU A 307 0.31 -5.69 11.15
CA LEU A 307 -1.09 -5.53 10.75
C LEU A 307 -1.92 -6.81 10.92
N LEU A 308 -1.30 -8.00 10.88
CA LEU A 308 -2.00 -9.29 11.03
C LEU A 308 -2.60 -9.49 12.43
N VAL A 309 -2.27 -8.63 13.40
CA VAL A 309 -2.88 -8.59 14.74
C VAL A 309 -4.28 -7.98 14.72
N LEU A 310 -4.60 -7.17 13.71
CA LEU A 310 -5.94 -6.61 13.52
C LEU A 310 -6.86 -7.71 12.94
N PRO A 311 -8.11 -7.87 13.41
CA PRO A 311 -8.98 -8.98 12.99
C PRO A 311 -9.54 -8.85 11.56
N GLN A 312 -9.57 -7.66 10.98
CA GLN A 312 -10.23 -7.38 9.71
C GLN A 312 -9.57 -8.10 8.52
N GLY A 313 -10.31 -8.97 7.82
CA GLY A 313 -9.84 -9.70 6.64
C GLY A 313 -9.33 -8.80 5.50
N PHE A 314 -9.83 -7.57 5.39
CA PHE A 314 -9.30 -6.53 4.50
C PHE A 314 -7.83 -6.21 4.79
N VAL A 315 -7.47 -6.07 6.07
CA VAL A 315 -6.09 -5.79 6.52
C VAL A 315 -5.16 -6.94 6.15
N HIS A 316 -5.60 -8.18 6.39
CA HIS A 316 -4.83 -9.38 6.07
C HIS A 316 -4.59 -9.46 4.56
N SER A 317 -5.64 -9.26 3.75
CA SER A 317 -5.57 -9.23 2.29
C SER A 317 -4.50 -8.27 1.77
N LEU A 318 -4.47 -7.05 2.32
CA LEU A 318 -3.48 -6.03 1.94
C LEU A 318 -2.07 -6.34 2.45
N THR A 319 -1.96 -6.97 3.62
CA THR A 319 -0.68 -7.43 4.14
C THR A 319 -0.08 -8.52 3.24
N TYR A 320 -0.89 -9.47 2.77
CA TYR A 320 -0.46 -10.48 1.79
C TYR A 320 -0.08 -9.86 0.44
N ALA A 321 -0.80 -8.82 0.00
CA ALA A 321 -0.45 -8.05 -1.21
C ALA A 321 0.95 -7.41 -1.09
N ILE A 322 1.25 -6.78 0.05
CA ILE A 322 2.56 -6.19 0.33
C ILE A 322 3.64 -7.28 0.41
N PHE A 323 3.38 -8.41 1.08
CA PHE A 323 4.34 -9.52 1.17
C PHE A 323 4.71 -10.08 -0.21
N ALA A 324 3.72 -10.31 -1.07
CA ALA A 324 3.93 -10.77 -2.44
C ALA A 324 4.74 -9.74 -3.25
N ALA A 325 4.29 -8.47 -3.24
CA ALA A 325 4.91 -7.38 -3.98
C ALA A 325 6.37 -7.12 -3.58
N VAL A 326 6.63 -6.93 -2.29
CA VAL A 326 7.95 -6.58 -1.75
C VAL A 326 8.89 -7.78 -1.80
N GLY A 327 8.40 -8.96 -1.42
CA GLY A 327 9.17 -10.20 -1.45
C GLY A 327 9.64 -10.54 -2.87
N LEU A 328 8.73 -10.47 -3.85
CA LEU A 328 9.08 -10.76 -5.24
C LEU A 328 9.97 -9.67 -5.86
N ALA A 329 9.73 -8.39 -5.56
CA ALA A 329 10.60 -7.28 -5.98
C ALA A 329 12.05 -7.47 -5.50
N ALA A 330 12.24 -7.85 -4.24
CA ALA A 330 13.55 -8.13 -3.66
C ALA A 330 14.22 -9.35 -4.31
N VAL A 331 13.47 -10.45 -4.48
CA VAL A 331 13.95 -11.66 -5.17
C VAL A 331 14.39 -11.35 -6.60
N LEU A 332 13.57 -10.67 -7.41
CA LEU A 332 13.92 -10.30 -8.78
C LEU A 332 15.16 -9.40 -8.85
N SER A 333 15.29 -8.47 -7.91
CA SER A 333 16.43 -7.55 -7.81
C SER A 333 17.76 -8.23 -7.46
N ILE A 334 17.74 -9.40 -6.82
CA ILE A 334 18.95 -10.22 -6.54
C ILE A 334 19.10 -11.45 -7.44
N THR A 335 18.17 -11.71 -8.36
CA THR A 335 18.17 -12.90 -9.25
C THR A 335 18.20 -12.52 -10.72
N PHE A 336 17.05 -12.10 -11.27
CA PHE A 336 16.88 -11.69 -12.66
C PHE A 336 17.79 -10.51 -13.02
N LEU A 337 17.80 -9.46 -12.20
CA LEU A 337 18.51 -8.24 -12.54
C LEU A 337 20.04 -8.40 -12.57
N PRO A 338 20.71 -9.02 -11.57
CA PRO A 338 22.16 -9.24 -11.63
C PRO A 338 22.56 -10.26 -12.71
N ALA A 339 21.66 -11.20 -13.07
CA ALA A 339 21.86 -12.09 -14.21
C ALA A 339 21.85 -11.32 -15.54
N CYS A 340 20.88 -10.42 -15.75
CA CYS A 340 20.81 -9.54 -16.93
C CYS A 340 22.05 -8.64 -17.03
N LEU A 341 22.47 -8.02 -15.92
CA LEU A 341 23.70 -7.23 -15.85
C LEU A 341 24.95 -8.07 -16.12
N GLY A 342 24.97 -9.34 -15.71
CA GLY A 342 26.02 -10.31 -16.01
C GLY A 342 26.12 -10.69 -17.50
N ILE A 343 25.05 -10.56 -18.27
CA ILE A 343 25.06 -10.74 -19.74
C ILE A 343 25.45 -9.43 -20.44
N LEU A 344 24.84 -8.32 -20.03
CA LEU A 344 25.05 -7.01 -20.67
C LEU A 344 26.46 -6.46 -20.43
N GLY A 345 27.01 -6.64 -19.22
CA GLY A 345 28.32 -6.13 -18.86
C GLY A 345 28.41 -4.61 -19.05
N ARG A 346 29.41 -4.15 -19.81
CA ARG A 346 29.56 -2.73 -20.17
C ARG A 346 28.50 -2.22 -21.14
N ASN A 347 27.72 -3.10 -21.79
CA ASN A 347 26.70 -2.70 -22.77
C ASN A 347 25.42 -2.13 -22.14
N VAL A 348 25.30 -2.12 -20.80
CA VAL A 348 24.25 -1.38 -20.08
C VAL A 348 24.22 0.10 -20.47
N ASP A 349 25.37 0.66 -20.84
CA ASP A 349 25.54 2.05 -21.29
C ASP A 349 25.56 2.24 -22.81
N ALA A 350 25.34 1.18 -23.60
CA ALA A 350 25.50 1.22 -25.07
C ALA A 350 24.41 2.02 -25.81
N LEU A 351 23.20 2.13 -25.25
CA LEU A 351 22.09 2.91 -25.81
C LEU A 351 21.88 4.22 -25.02
N GLY A 352 22.93 5.03 -24.92
CA GLY A 352 22.90 6.33 -24.25
C GLY A 352 22.35 7.48 -25.10
N VAL A 353 22.30 8.69 -24.52
CA VAL A 353 21.96 9.95 -25.25
C VAL A 353 22.80 10.13 -26.51
N ARG A 354 24.09 9.76 -26.48
CA ARG A 354 24.99 9.76 -27.65
C ARG A 354 24.52 8.90 -28.81
N THR A 355 23.65 7.92 -28.60
CA THR A 355 23.08 7.09 -29.67
C THR A 355 22.04 7.86 -30.50
N ALA A 356 21.40 8.90 -29.94
CA ALA A 356 20.52 9.80 -30.70
C ALA A 356 21.26 10.58 -31.80
N PHE A 357 22.59 10.78 -31.66
CA PHE A 357 23.43 11.38 -32.71
C PHE A 357 23.63 10.48 -33.94
N ARG A 358 23.18 9.22 -33.91
CA ARG A 358 23.09 8.38 -35.13
C ARG A 358 21.93 8.79 -36.05
N VAL A 359 20.91 9.47 -35.53
CA VAL A 359 19.78 9.95 -36.35
C VAL A 359 20.23 11.18 -37.14
N PRO A 360 20.25 11.16 -38.49
CA PRO A 360 20.86 12.23 -39.29
C PRO A 360 20.22 13.60 -39.05
N PHE A 361 18.90 13.64 -38.88
CA PHE A 361 18.13 14.86 -38.60
C PHE A 361 18.54 15.52 -37.28
N LEU A 362 18.59 14.76 -36.18
CA LEU A 362 18.99 15.25 -34.86
C LEU A 362 20.48 15.63 -34.78
N ARG A 363 21.33 15.03 -35.61
CA ARG A 363 22.75 15.33 -35.70
C ARG A 363 23.04 16.64 -36.44
N ASN A 364 22.27 16.94 -37.48
CA ASN A 364 22.53 18.06 -38.38
C ASN A 364 21.89 19.39 -37.92
N TRP A 365 20.83 19.35 -37.09
CA TRP A 365 20.17 20.55 -36.58
C TRP A 365 20.95 21.18 -35.41
N LYS A 366 21.39 22.44 -35.59
CA LYS A 366 22.28 23.17 -34.66
C LYS A 366 21.75 23.22 -33.22
N TYR A 367 20.46 23.46 -33.04
CA TYR A 367 19.82 23.55 -31.72
C TYR A 367 19.70 22.18 -31.03
N SER A 368 19.25 21.14 -31.75
CA SER A 368 19.19 19.78 -31.18
C SER A 368 20.56 19.25 -30.83
N ARG A 369 21.61 19.56 -31.62
CA ARG A 369 22.99 19.16 -31.31
C ARG A 369 23.54 19.83 -30.05
N ALA A 370 23.24 21.12 -29.84
CA ALA A 370 23.60 21.82 -28.60
C ALA A 370 22.87 21.24 -27.39
N TYR A 371 21.56 21.00 -27.52
CA TYR A 371 20.74 20.38 -26.48
C TYR A 371 21.19 18.95 -26.14
N LEU A 372 21.44 18.10 -27.15
CA LEU A 372 21.91 16.73 -26.96
C LEU A 372 23.34 16.64 -26.37
N ASN A 373 24.23 17.59 -26.69
CA ASN A 373 25.54 17.67 -26.02
C ASN A 373 25.38 18.03 -24.55
N TRP A 374 24.61 19.08 -24.24
CA TRP A 374 24.29 19.49 -22.86
C TRP A 374 23.65 18.36 -22.06
N LEU A 375 22.74 17.61 -22.69
CA LEU A 375 22.04 16.48 -22.11
C LEU A 375 23.00 15.29 -21.89
N ALA A 376 23.86 14.97 -22.85
CA ALA A 376 24.86 13.91 -22.72
C ALA A 376 25.88 14.20 -21.61
N ASP A 377 26.37 15.44 -21.51
CA ASP A 377 27.35 15.84 -20.48
C ASP A 377 26.72 15.89 -19.07
N ARG A 378 25.42 16.20 -18.95
CA ARG A 378 24.67 16.06 -17.69
C ARG A 378 24.35 14.61 -17.30
N LEU A 379 23.97 13.77 -18.27
CA LEU A 379 23.36 12.46 -18.00
C LEU A 379 24.32 11.27 -18.07
N GLN A 380 25.29 11.27 -19.01
CA GLN A 380 26.14 10.09 -19.27
C GLN A 380 27.47 10.10 -18.53
N LYS A 381 27.88 11.20 -17.88
CA LYS A 381 29.11 11.21 -17.08
C LYS A 381 28.88 10.47 -15.76
N THR A 382 29.31 9.21 -15.68
CA THR A 382 29.42 8.46 -14.43
C THR A 382 30.47 9.12 -13.55
N LYS A 383 30.02 10.05 -12.69
CA LYS A 383 30.89 10.79 -11.78
C LYS A 383 31.56 9.84 -10.78
N THR A 384 32.84 10.07 -10.51
CA THR A 384 33.55 9.37 -9.43
C THR A 384 33.00 9.80 -8.06
N ARG A 385 33.25 9.00 -7.02
CA ARG A 385 32.84 9.31 -5.63
C ARG A 385 33.28 10.72 -5.20
N GLU A 386 34.50 11.11 -5.57
CA GLU A 386 35.08 12.45 -5.32
C GLU A 386 34.35 13.58 -6.09
N GLU A 387 34.03 13.39 -7.38
CA GLU A 387 33.25 14.36 -8.18
C GLU A 387 31.81 14.55 -7.65
N VAL A 388 31.24 13.51 -7.02
CA VAL A 388 29.90 13.57 -6.37
C VAL A 388 29.98 14.31 -5.03
N GLU A 389 31.01 14.03 -4.24
CA GLU A 389 31.25 14.66 -2.94
C GLU A 389 31.55 16.17 -3.04
N ALA A 390 32.28 16.60 -4.07
CA ALA A 390 32.47 18.02 -4.40
C ALA A 390 31.19 18.71 -4.95
N GLY A 391 30.13 17.95 -5.22
CA GLY A 391 28.88 18.40 -5.82
C GLY A 391 27.93 19.16 -4.89
N PHE A 392 26.71 19.39 -5.41
CA PHE A 392 25.63 20.08 -4.68
C PHE A 392 25.32 19.42 -3.33
N TRP A 393 25.17 18.09 -3.32
CA TRP A 393 24.81 17.33 -2.11
C TRP A 393 25.84 17.48 -0.99
N GLY A 394 27.14 17.34 -1.29
CA GLY A 394 28.20 17.54 -0.29
C GLY A 394 28.23 18.97 0.27
N LYS A 395 27.97 19.98 -0.58
CA LYS A 395 27.87 21.39 -0.13
C LYS A 395 26.65 21.63 0.77
N LEU A 396 25.48 21.09 0.41
CA LEU A 396 24.24 21.18 1.20
C LEU A 396 24.43 20.54 2.58
N VAL A 397 24.95 19.32 2.63
CA VAL A 397 25.18 18.58 3.88
C VAL A 397 26.21 19.28 4.76
N ASN A 398 27.29 19.83 4.19
CA ASN A 398 28.25 20.65 4.92
C ASN A 398 27.64 21.94 5.48
N TRP A 399 26.65 22.55 4.80
CA TRP A 399 25.94 23.74 5.30
C TRP A 399 25.04 23.39 6.48
N VAL A 400 24.29 22.29 6.37
CA VAL A 400 23.43 21.75 7.44
C VAL A 400 24.28 21.38 8.68
N MET A 401 25.36 20.62 8.51
CA MET A 401 26.26 20.21 9.60
C MET A 401 27.00 21.38 10.28
N LYS A 402 27.09 22.55 9.66
CA LYS A 402 27.66 23.77 10.29
C LYS A 402 26.70 24.45 11.26
N ARG A 403 25.38 24.25 11.12
CA ARG A 403 24.34 24.86 11.96
C ARG A 403 23.21 23.86 12.26
N PRO A 404 23.48 22.69 12.86
CA PRO A 404 22.50 21.61 12.97
C PRO A 404 21.22 22.02 13.72
N LEU A 405 21.34 22.79 14.81
CA LEU A 405 20.16 23.27 15.56
C LEU A 405 19.27 24.23 14.74
N ALA A 406 19.85 25.01 13.83
CA ALA A 406 19.11 25.97 13.01
C ALA A 406 18.23 25.30 11.94
N PHE A 407 18.49 24.03 11.62
CA PHE A 407 17.61 23.21 10.77
C PHE A 407 16.75 22.26 11.60
N ALA A 408 17.33 21.57 12.58
CA ALA A 408 16.63 20.58 13.38
C ALA A 408 15.43 21.15 14.15
N ILE A 409 15.59 22.32 14.80
CA ILE A 409 14.51 22.89 15.62
C ILE A 409 13.33 23.37 14.75
N PRO A 410 13.52 24.22 13.70
CA PRO A 410 12.39 24.66 12.88
C PRO A 410 11.70 23.52 12.13
N ILE A 411 12.45 22.50 11.68
CA ILE A 411 11.89 21.32 11.03
C ILE A 411 11.07 20.50 12.03
N ALA A 412 11.61 20.20 13.22
CA ALA A 412 10.88 19.44 14.23
C ALA A 412 9.60 20.17 14.66
N VAL A 413 9.67 21.49 14.90
CA VAL A 413 8.50 22.31 15.23
C VAL A 413 7.49 22.31 14.07
N GLY A 414 7.92 22.55 12.82
CA GLY A 414 7.03 22.53 11.66
C GLY A 414 6.35 21.17 11.45
N MET A 415 7.09 20.07 11.62
CA MET A 415 6.53 18.73 11.55
C MET A 415 5.55 18.43 12.68
N ILE A 416 5.81 18.89 13.92
CA ILE A 416 4.87 18.78 15.06
C ILE A 416 3.61 19.63 14.81
N LEU A 417 3.73 20.83 14.25
CA LEU A 417 2.57 21.65 13.86
C LEU A 417 1.71 20.93 12.81
N LEU A 418 2.32 20.21 11.86
CA LEU A 418 1.61 19.35 10.90
C LEU A 418 0.94 18.13 11.54
N VAL A 419 1.26 17.75 12.78
CA VAL A 419 0.52 16.70 13.53
C VAL A 419 -0.80 17.24 14.10
N ILE A 420 -0.92 18.54 14.38
CA ILE A 420 -2.09 19.11 15.10
C ILE A 420 -3.45 18.74 14.47
N PRO A 421 -3.66 18.78 13.14
CA PRO A 421 -4.94 18.42 12.53
C PRO A 421 -5.37 16.97 12.80
N LEU A 422 -4.44 16.08 13.20
CA LEU A 422 -4.77 14.70 13.58
C LEU A 422 -5.75 14.62 14.77
N GLY A 423 -5.87 15.68 15.58
CA GLY A 423 -6.88 15.77 16.64
C GLY A 423 -8.33 15.87 16.14
N ASN A 424 -8.55 16.28 14.89
CA ASN A 424 -9.88 16.36 14.25
C ASN A 424 -10.28 15.05 13.55
N LEU A 425 -9.46 14.00 13.65
CA LEU A 425 -9.68 12.74 12.94
C LEU A 425 -11.00 12.08 13.36
N SER A 426 -11.87 11.83 12.38
CA SER A 426 -13.15 11.15 12.55
C SER A 426 -13.21 9.85 11.77
N PHE A 427 -13.97 8.88 12.28
CA PHE A 427 -14.10 7.53 11.71
C PHE A 427 -15.53 7.24 11.26
N GLY A 428 -15.69 6.44 10.21
CA GLY A 428 -16.98 5.97 9.72
C GLY A 428 -16.85 4.86 8.66
N GLY A 429 -17.97 4.24 8.30
CA GLY A 429 -18.05 3.20 7.27
C GLY A 429 -18.07 3.71 5.83
N MET A 430 -18.34 2.78 4.90
CA MET A 430 -18.46 3.09 3.47
C MET A 430 -19.79 3.80 3.19
N SER A 431 -19.74 4.77 2.27
CA SER A 431 -20.92 5.48 1.78
C SER A 431 -20.75 5.86 0.31
N GLU A 432 -21.84 6.25 -0.34
CA GLU A 432 -21.85 6.83 -1.69
C GLU A 432 -20.88 8.01 -1.85
N LYS A 433 -20.59 8.74 -0.77
CA LYS A 433 -19.66 9.89 -0.72
C LYS A 433 -18.20 9.51 -0.97
N TYR A 434 -17.88 8.22 -1.00
CA TYR A 434 -16.56 7.73 -1.40
C TYR A 434 -16.33 7.81 -2.92
N LEU A 435 -17.40 8.02 -3.70
CA LEU A 435 -17.37 8.40 -5.12
C LEU A 435 -17.36 9.94 -5.27
N PRO A 436 -16.91 10.48 -6.42
CA PRO A 436 -16.95 11.91 -6.69
C PRO A 436 -18.38 12.48 -6.70
N PRO A 437 -18.60 13.74 -6.31
CA PRO A 437 -19.92 14.37 -6.24
C PRO A 437 -20.66 14.47 -7.58
N ASP A 438 -19.96 14.37 -8.71
CA ASP A 438 -20.50 14.34 -10.08
C ASP A 438 -20.77 12.92 -10.60
N ASN A 439 -20.55 11.87 -9.78
CA ASN A 439 -20.78 10.49 -10.20
C ASN A 439 -22.28 10.17 -10.30
N ALA A 440 -22.72 9.66 -11.46
CA ALA A 440 -24.13 9.38 -11.73
C ALA A 440 -24.79 8.41 -10.73
N VAL A 441 -24.09 7.37 -10.25
CA VAL A 441 -24.64 6.41 -9.27
C VAL A 441 -24.77 7.05 -7.89
N ARG A 442 -23.81 7.89 -7.51
CA ARG A 442 -23.90 8.68 -6.28
C ARG A 442 -25.06 9.67 -6.35
N LEU A 443 -25.20 10.40 -7.45
CA LEU A 443 -26.30 11.34 -7.67
C LEU A 443 -27.66 10.62 -7.66
N ALA A 444 -27.78 9.43 -8.25
CA ALA A 444 -28.98 8.60 -8.15
C ALA A 444 -29.31 8.20 -6.70
N GLN A 445 -28.31 7.86 -5.88
CA GLN A 445 -28.52 7.59 -4.45
C GLN A 445 -28.94 8.84 -3.67
N GLU A 446 -28.24 9.98 -3.87
CA GLU A 446 -28.58 11.24 -3.19
C GLU A 446 -29.96 11.77 -3.64
N HIS A 447 -30.37 11.51 -4.89
CA HIS A 447 -31.70 11.83 -5.41
C HIS A 447 -32.78 10.91 -4.83
N PHE A 448 -32.53 9.60 -4.77
CA PHE A 448 -33.42 8.64 -4.09
C PHE A 448 -33.63 9.01 -2.62
N ASP A 449 -32.55 9.28 -1.87
CA ASP A 449 -32.61 9.65 -0.45
C ASP A 449 -33.38 10.96 -0.22
N LYS A 450 -33.44 11.85 -1.22
CA LYS A 450 -34.19 13.11 -1.22
C LYS A 450 -35.66 12.95 -1.61
N LEU A 451 -35.97 12.13 -2.62
CA LEU A 451 -37.34 11.87 -3.08
C LEU A 451 -38.13 10.95 -2.14
N PHE A 452 -37.43 9.97 -1.54
CA PHE A 452 -38.02 8.92 -0.72
C PHE A 452 -37.34 8.87 0.67
N PRO A 453 -37.46 9.95 1.48
CA PRO A 453 -36.85 10.00 2.81
C PRO A 453 -37.43 8.91 3.71
N GLY A 454 -36.56 8.26 4.50
CA GLY A 454 -36.94 7.23 5.46
C GLY A 454 -36.92 5.78 4.96
N TYR A 455 -36.74 5.52 3.66
CA TYR A 455 -36.55 4.14 3.15
C TYR A 455 -35.13 3.64 3.39
N ARG A 456 -34.12 4.49 3.19
CA ARG A 456 -32.73 4.19 3.56
C ARG A 456 -32.57 4.33 5.07
N THR A 457 -32.52 3.21 5.78
CA THR A 457 -32.33 3.19 7.24
C THR A 457 -31.09 2.40 7.65
N GLU A 458 -30.32 2.95 8.59
CA GLU A 458 -29.24 2.24 9.28
C GLU A 458 -29.71 1.93 10.70
N GLN A 459 -30.44 0.82 10.83
CA GLN A 459 -31.05 0.41 12.08
C GLN A 459 -30.05 -0.35 12.95
N LEU A 460 -30.13 -0.16 14.27
CA LEU A 460 -29.54 -1.08 15.23
C LEU A 460 -30.50 -2.26 15.43
N THR A 461 -29.95 -3.47 15.49
CA THR A 461 -30.73 -4.69 15.73
C THR A 461 -30.38 -5.27 17.10
N VAL A 462 -31.38 -5.76 17.81
CA VAL A 462 -31.22 -6.59 19.01
C VAL A 462 -31.73 -7.98 18.67
N VAL A 463 -30.80 -8.92 18.55
CA VAL A 463 -31.07 -10.33 18.30
C VAL A 463 -31.21 -11.01 19.66
N ILE A 464 -32.36 -11.62 19.87
CA ILE A 464 -32.78 -12.30 21.09
C ILE A 464 -32.71 -13.79 20.82
N GLU A 465 -31.82 -14.51 21.49
CA GLU A 465 -31.60 -15.94 21.33
C GLU A 465 -31.92 -16.68 22.63
N SER A 466 -32.49 -17.88 22.53
CA SER A 466 -32.75 -18.76 23.67
C SER A 466 -31.57 -19.66 23.99
N THR A 467 -31.02 -19.56 25.20
CA THR A 467 -29.87 -20.38 25.63
C THR A 467 -30.18 -21.89 25.69
N ASN A 468 -31.47 -22.24 25.72
CA ASN A 468 -31.96 -23.61 25.79
C ASN A 468 -32.54 -24.10 24.45
N HIS A 469 -32.39 -23.32 23.37
CA HIS A 469 -33.04 -23.54 22.07
C HIS A 469 -34.57 -23.71 22.14
N GLY A 470 -35.20 -23.16 23.18
CA GLY A 470 -36.66 -23.13 23.34
C GLY A 470 -37.27 -21.85 22.78
N LYS A 471 -38.54 -21.88 22.42
CA LYS A 471 -39.26 -20.73 21.85
C LYS A 471 -39.09 -19.44 22.65
N VAL A 472 -38.71 -18.35 21.97
CA VAL A 472 -38.74 -16.99 22.51
C VAL A 472 -40.17 -16.44 22.40
N THR A 473 -40.82 -16.29 23.55
CA THR A 473 -42.22 -15.88 23.68
C THR A 473 -42.40 -14.37 23.48
N ASP A 474 -43.59 -13.96 23.02
CA ASP A 474 -43.90 -12.54 22.82
C ASP A 474 -43.86 -11.74 24.13
N GLN A 475 -44.09 -12.39 25.28
CA GLN A 475 -43.93 -11.78 26.60
C GLN A 475 -42.46 -11.48 26.92
N GLN A 476 -41.52 -12.35 26.51
CA GLN A 476 -40.08 -12.09 26.64
C GLN A 476 -39.63 -10.95 25.72
N VAL A 477 -40.11 -10.92 24.47
CA VAL A 477 -39.84 -9.80 23.54
C VAL A 477 -40.40 -8.49 24.07
N ALA A 478 -41.60 -8.50 24.68
CA ALA A 478 -42.20 -7.34 25.32
C ALA A 478 -41.42 -6.86 26.56
N ASP A 479 -40.93 -7.76 27.42
CA ASP A 479 -40.07 -7.38 28.55
C ASP A 479 -38.75 -6.75 28.08
N ILE A 480 -38.13 -7.30 27.03
CA ILE A 480 -36.92 -6.72 26.41
C ILE A 480 -37.23 -5.34 25.80
N ARG A 481 -38.34 -5.19 25.06
CA ARG A 481 -38.77 -3.89 24.53
C ARG A 481 -38.98 -2.86 25.65
N ASN A 482 -39.59 -3.26 26.78
CA ASN A 482 -39.79 -2.39 27.94
C ASN A 482 -38.46 -1.98 28.61
N ARG A 483 -37.47 -2.89 28.69
CA ARG A 483 -36.12 -2.58 29.19
C ARG A 483 -35.38 -1.59 28.29
N ILE A 484 -35.52 -1.74 26.97
CA ILE A 484 -34.89 -0.84 25.98
C ILE A 484 -35.60 0.51 25.90
N ALA A 485 -36.93 0.58 26.14
CA ALA A 485 -37.73 1.80 26.00
C ALA A 485 -37.28 2.99 26.89
N GLY A 486 -36.49 2.74 27.94
CA GLY A 486 -35.83 3.80 28.72
C GLY A 486 -34.68 4.51 28.01
N ILE A 487 -34.17 3.95 26.91
CA ILE A 487 -33.05 4.50 26.13
C ILE A 487 -33.59 5.47 25.07
N SER A 488 -33.30 6.76 25.23
CA SER A 488 -33.61 7.80 24.25
C SER A 488 -32.63 7.81 23.06
N GLY A 489 -33.00 8.50 21.96
CA GLY A 489 -32.13 8.69 20.79
C GLY A 489 -32.43 7.80 19.58
N PHE A 490 -33.47 6.96 19.68
CA PHE A 490 -34.02 6.20 18.55
C PHE A 490 -35.13 6.97 17.83
N THR A 491 -35.34 6.70 16.53
CA THR A 491 -36.33 7.38 15.69
C THR A 491 -37.74 7.16 16.24
N ASP A 492 -38.03 5.92 16.64
CA ASP A 492 -39.35 5.50 17.06
C ASP A 492 -39.35 5.07 18.54
N LYS A 493 -40.45 5.36 19.23
CA LYS A 493 -40.64 4.96 20.65
C LYS A 493 -40.79 3.45 20.81
N THR A 494 -41.11 2.74 19.74
CA THR A 494 -41.37 1.30 19.73
C THR A 494 -40.37 0.61 18.82
N TRP A 495 -39.68 -0.39 19.37
CA TRP A 495 -38.82 -1.27 18.58
C TRP A 495 -39.67 -2.27 17.82
N GLU A 496 -39.62 -2.20 16.49
CA GLU A 496 -40.34 -3.11 15.60
C GLU A 496 -39.65 -4.48 15.55
N GLU A 497 -40.40 -5.52 15.21
CA GLU A 497 -39.81 -6.82 14.89
C GLU A 497 -39.34 -6.83 13.44
N ARG A 498 -38.18 -7.41 13.15
CA ARG A 498 -37.68 -7.55 11.78
C ARG A 498 -38.70 -8.33 10.95
N ALA A 499 -39.18 -7.73 9.86
CA ALA A 499 -40.15 -8.37 8.99
C ALA A 499 -39.53 -9.61 8.32
N CYS A 500 -40.35 -10.64 8.11
CA CYS A 500 -39.99 -11.82 7.33
C CYS A 500 -40.22 -11.54 5.83
N PRO A 501 -39.17 -11.39 4.99
CA PRO A 501 -39.34 -11.11 3.56
C PRO A 501 -40.08 -12.24 2.83
N MET A 502 -41.06 -11.89 2.00
CA MET A 502 -41.90 -12.82 1.24
C MET A 502 -41.18 -13.33 -0.01
N ILE A 503 -40.05 -14.02 0.17
CA ILE A 503 -39.18 -14.51 -0.90
C ILE A 503 -39.15 -16.05 -0.90
N ALA A 504 -39.21 -16.66 -2.08
CA ALA A 504 -39.14 -18.11 -2.23
C ALA A 504 -37.83 -18.67 -1.64
N GLY A 505 -37.93 -19.65 -0.75
CA GLY A 505 -36.79 -20.26 -0.06
C GLY A 505 -36.34 -19.54 1.22
N ASN A 506 -36.99 -18.45 1.63
CA ASN A 506 -36.69 -17.81 2.91
C ASN A 506 -36.97 -18.77 4.10
N PRO A 507 -36.14 -18.82 5.16
CA PRO A 507 -36.43 -19.49 6.43
C PRO A 507 -37.70 -19.05 7.20
N CYS A 508 -38.58 -18.22 6.63
CA CYS A 508 -39.84 -17.83 7.26
C CYS A 508 -41.02 -18.72 6.83
N VAL A 509 -42.01 -18.86 7.72
CA VAL A 509 -43.26 -19.61 7.54
C VAL A 509 -44.47 -18.74 7.84
N ASN A 510 -45.65 -19.16 7.38
CA ASN A 510 -46.91 -18.49 7.72
C ASN A 510 -47.22 -18.67 9.21
N GLY A 511 -47.32 -17.56 9.92
CA GLY A 511 -47.77 -17.48 11.31
C GLY A 511 -49.29 -17.23 11.43
N PRO A 512 -49.77 -17.01 12.66
CA PRO A 512 -51.17 -16.68 12.91
C PRO A 512 -51.61 -15.40 12.19
N ASN A 513 -52.91 -15.29 11.89
CA ASN A 513 -53.55 -14.09 11.31
C ASN A 513 -52.93 -13.59 9.98
N GLY A 514 -52.28 -14.47 9.21
CA GLY A 514 -51.65 -14.10 7.94
C GLY A 514 -50.31 -13.36 8.08
N THR A 515 -49.74 -13.29 9.28
CA THR A 515 -48.36 -12.83 9.49
C THR A 515 -47.35 -13.87 9.01
N THR A 516 -46.09 -13.48 8.84
CA THR A 516 -44.96 -14.42 8.69
C THR A 516 -44.05 -14.37 9.90
N GLN A 517 -43.51 -15.54 10.27
CA GLN A 517 -42.62 -15.73 11.41
C GLN A 517 -41.42 -16.58 10.99
N PRO A 518 -40.25 -16.45 11.64
CA PRO A 518 -39.12 -17.33 11.36
C PRO A 518 -39.47 -18.79 11.71
N LYS A 519 -38.93 -19.74 10.94
CA LYS A 519 -39.09 -21.19 11.18
C LYS A 519 -38.38 -21.64 12.46
N ASP A 520 -37.28 -20.96 12.80
CA ASP A 520 -36.60 -21.10 14.08
C ASP A 520 -37.21 -20.10 15.06
N ASP A 521 -38.02 -20.58 16.00
CA ASP A 521 -38.66 -19.73 17.01
C ASP A 521 -37.82 -19.56 18.29
N SER A 522 -36.61 -20.12 18.32
CA SER A 522 -35.63 -19.90 19.39
C SER A 522 -34.85 -18.58 19.25
N VAL A 523 -35.05 -17.86 18.14
CA VAL A 523 -34.45 -16.54 17.86
C VAL A 523 -35.52 -15.55 17.41
N ARG A 524 -35.48 -14.32 17.94
CA ARG A 524 -36.32 -13.18 17.52
C ARG A 524 -35.45 -11.94 17.34
N VAL A 525 -35.74 -11.10 16.35
CA VAL A 525 -34.96 -9.88 16.08
C VAL A 525 -35.85 -8.66 16.13
N ILE A 526 -35.49 -7.69 16.97
CA ILE A 526 -36.12 -6.36 16.99
C ILE A 526 -35.13 -5.29 16.51
N GLN A 527 -35.64 -4.22 15.91
CA GLN A 527 -34.81 -3.21 15.24
C GLN A 527 -35.41 -1.80 15.35
N ASN A 528 -34.54 -0.78 15.32
CA ASN A 528 -34.93 0.64 15.41
C ASN A 528 -33.80 1.54 14.85
N GLY A 529 -34.16 2.68 14.25
CA GLY A 529 -33.22 3.66 13.71
C GLY A 529 -32.66 4.58 14.80
N LEU A 530 -31.47 5.14 14.59
CA LEU A 530 -30.92 6.22 15.43
C LEU A 530 -31.32 7.59 14.86
N VAL A 531 -31.73 8.53 15.72
CA VAL A 531 -31.96 9.93 15.32
C VAL A 531 -30.65 10.61 14.89
N ASN A 532 -29.56 10.26 15.55
CA ASN A 532 -28.23 10.80 15.30
C ASN A 532 -27.21 9.65 15.23
N LYS A 533 -26.58 9.46 14.06
CA LYS A 533 -25.59 8.41 13.84
C LYS A 533 -24.38 8.53 14.77
N ASN A 534 -24.03 9.76 15.19
CA ASN A 534 -22.87 9.99 16.06
C ASN A 534 -23.06 9.42 17.48
N ASP A 535 -24.30 9.18 17.91
CA ASP A 535 -24.60 8.56 19.20
C ASP A 535 -24.45 7.03 19.19
N ALA A 536 -24.20 6.42 18.02
CA ALA A 536 -24.19 4.96 17.84
C ALA A 536 -23.33 4.22 18.89
N ALA A 537 -22.06 4.61 19.07
CA ALA A 537 -21.15 3.96 20.03
C ALA A 537 -21.75 3.88 21.44
N LYS A 538 -22.28 5.00 21.94
CA LYS A 538 -22.92 5.10 23.25
C LYS A 538 -24.22 4.29 23.33
N LYS A 539 -25.04 4.34 22.27
CA LYS A 539 -26.33 3.62 22.23
C LYS A 539 -26.13 2.10 22.15
N ILE A 540 -25.10 1.64 21.46
CA ILE A 540 -24.68 0.23 21.43
C ILE A 540 -24.23 -0.22 22.82
N GLU A 541 -23.44 0.59 23.55
CA GLU A 541 -23.03 0.28 24.93
C GLU A 541 -24.24 0.22 25.88
N GLU A 542 -25.15 1.20 25.82
CA GLU A 542 -26.38 1.22 26.61
C GLU A 542 -27.28 0.00 26.32
N LEU A 543 -27.40 -0.46 25.06
CA LEU A 543 -28.12 -1.68 24.69
C LEU A 543 -27.41 -2.95 25.20
N ARG A 544 -26.08 -3.01 25.13
CA ARG A 544 -25.26 -4.14 25.61
C ARG A 544 -25.25 -4.27 27.13
N ALA A 545 -25.46 -3.17 27.85
CA ALA A 545 -25.56 -3.14 29.31
C ALA A 545 -26.91 -3.69 29.85
N ILE A 546 -27.90 -3.97 28.99
CA ILE A 546 -29.19 -4.51 29.41
C ILE A 546 -29.05 -5.96 29.86
N ASN A 547 -29.37 -6.21 31.13
CA ASN A 547 -29.47 -7.57 31.65
C ASN A 547 -30.63 -8.33 30.99
N PRO A 548 -30.38 -9.44 30.26
CA PRO A 548 -31.42 -10.22 29.62
C PRO A 548 -32.29 -10.96 30.66
N PRO A 549 -33.54 -11.31 30.31
CA PRO A 549 -34.32 -12.29 31.06
C PRO A 549 -33.59 -13.63 31.16
N LYS A 550 -33.86 -14.41 32.22
CA LYS A 550 -33.22 -15.71 32.42
C LYS A 550 -33.48 -16.65 31.23
N GLY A 551 -32.42 -17.28 30.72
CA GLY A 551 -32.49 -18.21 29.59
C GLY A 551 -32.41 -17.54 28.21
N LEU A 552 -32.09 -16.25 28.14
CA LEU A 552 -31.91 -15.52 26.88
C LEU A 552 -30.52 -14.88 26.78
N THR A 553 -30.00 -14.83 25.55
CA THR A 553 -28.83 -14.05 25.13
C THR A 553 -29.29 -12.89 24.25
N LEU A 554 -28.63 -11.73 24.39
CA LEU A 554 -28.87 -10.55 23.55
C LEU A 554 -27.60 -10.22 22.78
N LEU A 555 -27.71 -10.08 21.46
CA LEU A 555 -26.62 -9.67 20.57
C LEU A 555 -27.03 -8.37 19.86
N VAL A 556 -26.22 -7.31 20.00
CA VAL A 556 -26.47 -6.03 19.34
C VAL A 556 -25.72 -5.98 17.99
N GLY A 557 -26.48 -5.79 16.91
CA GLY A 557 -26.01 -5.77 15.52
C GLY A 557 -26.58 -4.59 14.71
N GLY A 558 -26.57 -4.75 13.38
CA GLY A 558 -26.86 -3.68 12.43
C GLY A 558 -25.60 -2.91 12.01
N THR A 559 -25.65 -2.20 10.89
CA THR A 559 -24.48 -1.53 10.28
C THR A 559 -23.72 -0.61 11.25
N PRO A 560 -24.37 0.24 12.08
CA PRO A 560 -23.65 1.06 13.04
C PRO A 560 -22.90 0.22 14.10
N ALA A 561 -23.39 -0.95 14.47
CA ALA A 561 -22.70 -1.84 15.41
C ALA A 561 -21.52 -2.57 14.77
N LEU A 562 -21.65 -2.98 13.50
CA LEU A 562 -20.54 -3.56 12.72
C LEU A 562 -19.38 -2.57 12.58
N GLU A 563 -19.67 -1.30 12.29
CA GLU A 563 -18.67 -0.23 12.20
C GLU A 563 -18.00 0.05 13.55
N GLN A 564 -18.78 0.23 14.62
CA GLN A 564 -18.24 0.56 15.94
C GLN A 564 -17.44 -0.60 16.56
N ASP A 565 -17.83 -1.86 16.34
CA ASP A 565 -17.04 -3.02 16.75
C ASP A 565 -15.72 -3.13 15.97
N SER A 566 -15.71 -2.80 14.67
CA SER A 566 -14.48 -2.75 13.88
C SER A 566 -13.55 -1.62 14.34
N ILE A 567 -14.10 -0.46 14.71
CA ILE A 567 -13.35 0.65 15.31
C ILE A 567 -12.77 0.25 16.67
N HIS A 568 -13.59 -0.33 17.55
CA HIS A 568 -13.17 -0.74 18.89
C HIS A 568 -12.09 -1.82 18.87
N SER A 569 -12.27 -2.88 18.07
CA SER A 569 -11.30 -3.96 17.93
C SER A 569 -9.95 -3.48 17.39
N LEU A 570 -9.95 -2.51 16.46
CA LEU A 570 -8.70 -1.91 15.97
C LEU A 570 -8.00 -1.09 17.06
N PHE A 571 -8.73 -0.27 17.83
CA PHE A 571 -8.14 0.49 18.95
C PHE A 571 -7.62 -0.40 20.08
N ASP A 572 -8.31 -1.49 20.42
CA ASP A 572 -7.85 -2.48 21.40
C ASP A 572 -6.55 -3.18 20.96
N LYS A 573 -6.42 -3.47 19.66
CA LYS A 573 -5.26 -4.16 19.08
C LYS A 573 -4.12 -3.23 18.66
N ALA A 574 -4.37 -1.93 18.48
CA ALA A 574 -3.39 -0.94 18.04
C ALA A 574 -2.13 -0.86 18.95
N PRO A 575 -2.22 -0.90 20.31
CA PRO A 575 -1.04 -0.93 21.16
C PRO A 575 -0.13 -2.15 20.89
N LEU A 576 -0.72 -3.34 20.70
CA LEU A 576 0.04 -4.55 20.38
C LEU A 576 0.66 -4.49 18.99
N MET A 577 -0.09 -3.99 17.99
CA MET A 577 0.43 -3.72 16.64
C MET A 577 1.65 -2.77 16.71
N LEU A 578 1.56 -1.66 17.45
CA LEU A 578 2.65 -0.70 17.60
C LEU A 578 3.86 -1.29 18.34
N VAL A 579 3.65 -2.07 19.40
CA VAL A 579 4.76 -2.76 20.10
C VAL A 579 5.49 -3.73 19.17
N LEU A 580 4.78 -4.49 18.34
CA LEU A 580 5.39 -5.41 17.37
C LEU A 580 6.11 -4.65 16.24
N LEU A 581 5.48 -3.63 15.66
CA LEU A 581 6.06 -2.73 14.66
C LEU A 581 7.39 -2.15 15.16
N LEU A 582 7.37 -1.52 16.33
CA LEU A 582 8.53 -0.84 16.91
C LEU A 582 9.61 -1.81 17.35
N SER A 583 9.26 -2.94 17.97
CA SER A 583 10.26 -3.92 18.41
C SER A 583 10.93 -4.65 17.24
N ALA A 584 10.17 -5.04 16.22
CA ALA A 584 10.71 -5.68 15.02
C ALA A 584 11.63 -4.73 14.24
N THR A 585 11.21 -3.47 14.04
CA THR A 585 12.04 -2.47 13.33
C THR A 585 13.29 -2.09 14.12
N LEU A 586 13.20 -1.85 15.43
CA LEU A 586 14.38 -1.62 16.29
C LEU A 586 15.37 -2.79 16.23
N LEU A 587 14.87 -4.04 16.30
CA LEU A 587 15.70 -5.25 16.23
C LEU A 587 16.40 -5.39 14.87
N LEU A 588 15.67 -5.22 13.77
CA LEU A 588 16.22 -5.34 12.41
C LEU A 588 17.22 -4.22 12.10
N MET A 589 16.94 -2.97 12.49
CA MET A 589 17.88 -1.86 12.30
C MET A 589 19.11 -2.00 13.20
N PHE A 590 18.95 -2.53 14.43
CA PHE A 590 20.08 -2.89 15.29
C PHE A 590 21.00 -3.93 14.61
N LEU A 591 20.42 -5.00 14.04
CA LEU A 591 21.17 -6.03 13.31
C LEU A 591 21.80 -5.50 12.00
N ALA A 592 21.17 -4.50 11.36
CA ALA A 592 21.67 -3.89 10.13
C ALA A 592 22.88 -2.98 10.37
N PHE A 593 22.87 -2.16 11.43
CA PHE A 593 23.89 -1.11 11.66
C PHE A 593 24.88 -1.41 12.79
N GLY A 594 24.60 -2.37 13.68
CA GLY A 594 25.45 -2.64 14.84
C GLY A 594 25.48 -1.50 15.87
N SER A 595 24.44 -0.66 15.91
CA SER A 595 24.27 0.50 16.78
C SER A 595 22.90 0.45 17.46
N VAL A 596 22.81 0.92 18.72
CA VAL A 596 21.53 1.07 19.44
C VAL A 596 20.94 2.47 19.22
N VAL A 597 21.79 3.48 19.04
CA VAL A 597 21.37 4.89 18.91
C VAL A 597 20.73 5.16 17.54
N LEU A 598 21.27 4.59 16.46
CA LEU A 598 20.74 4.78 15.10
C LEU A 598 19.30 4.25 14.94
N PRO A 599 18.94 3.02 15.38
CA PRO A 599 17.56 2.56 15.38
C PRO A 599 16.60 3.46 16.15
N ILE A 600 16.97 3.92 17.35
CA ILE A 600 16.11 4.80 18.16
C ILE A 600 15.89 6.14 17.45
N LYS A 601 16.95 6.73 16.90
CA LYS A 601 16.88 7.96 16.08
C LYS A 601 15.94 7.76 14.88
N ALA A 602 16.06 6.63 14.19
CA ALA A 602 15.29 6.30 12.99
C ALA A 602 13.80 6.14 13.29
N VAL A 603 13.46 5.42 14.36
CA VAL A 603 12.08 5.27 14.84
C VAL A 603 11.46 6.62 15.18
N LEU A 604 12.18 7.50 15.88
CA LEU A 604 11.67 8.84 16.22
C LEU A 604 11.42 9.70 14.97
N MET A 605 12.31 9.65 13.98
CA MET A 605 12.14 10.39 12.71
C MET A 605 10.99 9.81 11.86
N SER A 606 10.86 8.48 11.82
CA SER A 606 9.78 7.79 11.11
C SER A 606 8.43 8.08 11.75
N ALA A 607 8.34 8.07 13.08
CA ALA A 607 7.14 8.44 13.83
C ALA A 607 6.74 9.91 13.61
N LEU A 608 7.70 10.83 13.60
CA LEU A 608 7.45 12.25 13.31
C LEU A 608 6.93 12.44 11.87
N THR A 609 7.56 11.77 10.89
CA THR A 609 7.15 11.81 9.48
C THR A 609 5.75 11.25 9.27
N LEU A 610 5.45 10.10 9.89
CA LEU A 610 4.14 9.48 9.86
C LEU A 610 3.08 10.38 10.53
N GLY A 611 3.37 10.95 11.69
CA GLY A 611 2.47 11.88 12.37
C GLY A 611 2.13 13.10 11.51
N SER A 612 3.15 13.75 10.91
CA SER A 612 2.93 14.87 9.98
C SER A 612 2.13 14.44 8.75
N THR A 613 2.36 13.23 8.23
CA THR A 613 1.61 12.69 7.10
C THR A 613 0.14 12.48 7.45
N LEU A 614 -0.15 11.82 8.57
CA LEU A 614 -1.54 11.61 9.01
C LEU A 614 -2.25 12.93 9.28
N GLY A 615 -1.58 13.94 9.86
CA GLY A 615 -2.15 15.27 10.04
C GLY A 615 -2.41 16.01 8.71
N ILE A 616 -1.49 15.93 7.74
CA ILE A 616 -1.73 16.44 6.37
C ILE A 616 -2.95 15.74 5.73
N LEU A 617 -3.07 14.43 5.90
CA LEU A 617 -4.20 13.66 5.37
C LEU A 617 -5.52 14.03 6.04
N THR A 618 -5.55 14.22 7.36
CA THR A 618 -6.76 14.69 8.07
C THR A 618 -7.14 16.09 7.59
N TRP A 619 -6.17 16.99 7.43
CA TRP A 619 -6.39 18.34 6.93
C TRP A 619 -6.93 18.39 5.48
N ILE A 620 -6.54 17.45 4.63
CA ILE A 620 -7.08 17.33 3.26
C ILE A 620 -8.44 16.63 3.25
N PHE A 621 -8.54 15.41 3.80
CA PHE A 621 -9.68 14.52 3.59
C PHE A 621 -10.80 14.65 4.63
N VAL A 622 -10.51 15.16 5.83
CA VAL A 622 -11.51 15.39 6.88
C VAL A 622 -11.88 16.87 6.96
N ASP A 623 -10.90 17.78 7.11
CA ASP A 623 -11.17 19.23 7.11
C ASP A 623 -11.52 19.76 5.70
N GLY A 624 -11.23 18.99 4.65
CA GLY A 624 -11.73 19.23 3.29
C GLY A 624 -10.91 20.15 2.39
N HIS A 625 -9.67 20.47 2.75
CA HIS A 625 -8.79 21.29 1.93
C HIS A 625 -8.50 20.61 0.58
N PHE A 626 -8.55 21.37 -0.52
CA PHE A 626 -8.43 20.88 -1.90
C PHE A 626 -9.54 19.92 -2.40
N SER A 627 -10.60 19.68 -1.63
CA SER A 627 -11.74 18.82 -2.03
C SER A 627 -12.33 19.15 -3.41
N THR A 628 -12.56 20.44 -3.70
CA THR A 628 -13.06 20.91 -5.01
C THR A 628 -12.06 20.71 -6.15
N LEU A 629 -10.76 20.87 -5.89
CA LEU A 629 -9.70 20.74 -6.91
C LEU A 629 -9.46 19.27 -7.29
N LEU A 630 -9.54 18.38 -6.32
CA LEU A 630 -9.29 16.95 -6.46
C LEU A 630 -10.58 16.13 -6.68
N ASN A 631 -11.73 16.80 -6.72
CA ASN A 631 -13.07 16.23 -6.89
C ASN A 631 -13.33 15.05 -5.93
N PHE A 632 -13.42 15.34 -4.63
CA PHE A 632 -13.84 14.38 -3.59
C PHE A 632 -14.70 15.09 -2.52
N THR A 633 -15.45 14.31 -1.73
CA THR A 633 -16.22 14.85 -0.59
C THR A 633 -15.49 14.59 0.73
N PRO A 634 -15.27 15.62 1.57
CA PRO A 634 -14.68 15.44 2.89
C PRO A 634 -15.58 14.54 3.75
N THR A 635 -15.01 13.48 4.32
CA THR A 635 -15.78 12.44 5.04
C THR A 635 -14.96 11.79 6.16
N PRO A 636 -15.61 11.25 7.21
CA PRO A 636 -14.96 10.38 8.18
C PRO A 636 -14.29 9.18 7.49
N LEU A 637 -13.11 8.83 7.97
CA LEU A 637 -12.23 7.88 7.30
C LEU A 637 -12.41 6.46 7.87
N MET A 638 -12.27 5.45 7.01
CA MET A 638 -12.13 4.09 7.50
C MET A 638 -10.84 3.93 8.29
N ILE A 639 -10.98 3.62 9.59
CA ILE A 639 -9.88 3.37 10.53
C ILE A 639 -8.89 2.30 10.03
N VAL A 640 -9.41 1.34 9.25
CA VAL A 640 -8.66 0.27 8.60
C VAL A 640 -7.60 0.77 7.61
N LEU A 641 -7.89 1.84 6.85
CA LEU A 641 -6.89 2.46 5.96
C LEU A 641 -5.80 3.20 6.74
N ILE A 642 -6.13 3.76 7.89
CA ILE A 642 -5.18 4.51 8.71
C ILE A 642 -4.10 3.55 9.25
N ALA A 643 -4.50 2.37 9.71
CA ALA A 643 -3.54 1.31 10.08
C ALA A 643 -2.63 0.91 8.89
N LEU A 644 -3.16 0.78 7.68
CA LEU A 644 -2.38 0.50 6.48
C LEU A 644 -1.36 1.61 6.18
N VAL A 645 -1.78 2.88 6.19
CA VAL A 645 -0.87 4.03 5.97
C VAL A 645 0.18 4.12 7.07
N VAL A 646 -0.17 3.81 8.33
CA VAL A 646 0.77 3.69 9.45
C VAL A 646 1.85 2.64 9.15
N ALA A 647 1.48 1.40 8.86
CA ALA A 647 2.46 0.32 8.68
C ALA A 647 3.30 0.49 7.40
N VAL A 648 2.67 0.84 6.27
CA VAL A 648 3.39 1.01 4.99
C VAL A 648 4.23 2.28 5.00
N GLY A 649 3.69 3.41 5.48
CA GLY A 649 4.43 4.67 5.58
C GLY A 649 5.64 4.57 6.52
N PHE A 650 5.49 3.89 7.67
CA PHE A 650 6.59 3.62 8.58
C PHE A 650 7.65 2.69 7.97
N GLY A 651 7.21 1.61 7.30
CA GLY A 651 8.10 0.69 6.58
C GLY A 651 8.92 1.37 5.47
N LEU A 652 8.30 2.25 4.68
CA LEU A 652 8.98 3.00 3.62
C LEU A 652 9.98 4.04 4.17
N ALA A 653 9.62 4.79 5.22
CA ALA A 653 10.51 5.77 5.83
C ALA A 653 11.76 5.09 6.44
N THR A 654 11.56 3.98 7.15
CA THR A 654 12.65 3.19 7.74
C THR A 654 13.50 2.50 6.67
N ASP A 655 12.91 2.01 5.57
CA ASP A 655 13.63 1.42 4.43
C ASP A 655 14.68 2.38 3.86
N TYR A 656 14.25 3.56 3.38
CA TYR A 656 15.21 4.51 2.83
C TYR A 656 16.28 4.89 3.89
N GLU A 657 15.96 4.89 5.19
CA GLU A 657 16.95 5.17 6.24
C GLU A 657 18.02 4.07 6.32
N VAL A 658 17.67 2.81 6.11
CA VAL A 658 18.62 1.71 5.89
C VAL A 658 19.53 1.99 4.68
N PHE A 659 18.99 2.43 3.54
CA PHE A 659 19.83 2.78 2.38
C PHE A 659 20.81 3.93 2.65
N LEU A 660 20.38 4.99 3.34
CA LEU A 660 21.22 6.15 3.65
C LEU A 660 22.29 5.81 4.70
N VAL A 661 21.88 5.26 5.84
CA VAL A 661 22.75 4.99 6.99
C VAL A 661 23.71 3.85 6.69
N SER A 662 23.32 2.83 5.90
CA SER A 662 24.24 1.74 5.49
C SER A 662 25.47 2.27 4.75
N ARG A 663 25.34 3.33 3.94
CA ARG A 663 26.50 3.98 3.29
C ARG A 663 27.33 4.83 4.24
N MET A 664 26.73 5.40 5.28
CA MET A 664 27.48 6.09 6.35
C MET A 664 28.27 5.08 7.20
N VAL A 665 27.69 3.92 7.52
CA VAL A 665 28.39 2.80 8.20
C VAL A 665 29.56 2.32 7.35
N GLU A 666 29.37 2.04 6.05
CA GLU A 666 30.44 1.63 5.11
C GLU A 666 31.61 2.65 5.08
N ALA A 667 31.31 3.95 5.17
CA ALA A 667 32.33 5.00 5.25
C ALA A 667 33.04 5.02 6.61
N ARG A 668 32.29 4.88 7.71
CA ARG A 668 32.83 4.86 9.08
C ARG A 668 33.73 3.66 9.35
N GLU A 669 33.38 2.48 8.84
CA GLU A 669 34.19 1.26 8.96
C GLU A 669 35.52 1.34 8.19
N ARG A 670 35.58 2.14 7.12
CA ARG A 670 36.85 2.51 6.45
C ARG A 670 37.71 3.52 7.24
N GLY A 671 37.37 3.78 8.50
CA GLY A 671 38.14 4.65 9.40
C GLY A 671 37.87 6.15 9.26
N MET A 672 36.84 6.55 8.50
CA MET A 672 36.51 7.97 8.30
C MET A 672 35.89 8.61 9.55
N SER A 673 36.03 9.92 9.70
CA SER A 673 35.37 10.65 10.80
C SER A 673 33.84 10.63 10.65
N THR A 674 33.10 10.79 11.74
CA THR A 674 31.62 10.81 11.69
C THR A 674 31.07 11.89 10.74
N ALA A 675 31.71 13.06 10.66
CA ALA A 675 31.30 14.12 9.74
C ALA A 675 31.54 13.77 8.27
N GLU A 676 32.65 13.10 7.96
CA GLU A 676 32.95 12.61 6.60
C GLU A 676 32.05 11.43 6.22
N ALA A 677 31.78 10.51 7.15
CA ALA A 677 30.86 9.40 6.94
C ALA A 677 29.44 9.89 6.59
N ILE A 678 28.93 10.90 7.32
CA ILE A 678 27.66 11.57 6.99
C ILE A 678 27.73 12.24 5.62
N ARG A 679 28.81 12.99 5.33
CA ARG A 679 29.00 13.69 4.04
C ARG A 679 29.00 12.72 2.86
N ILE A 680 29.80 11.65 2.93
CA ILE A 680 29.99 10.65 1.87
C ILE A 680 28.70 9.84 1.68
N GLY A 681 28.10 9.37 2.78
CA GLY A 681 26.83 8.64 2.75
C GLY A 681 25.74 9.45 2.06
N THR A 682 25.48 10.68 2.51
CA THR A 682 24.42 11.53 1.93
C THR A 682 24.76 12.03 0.52
N ALA A 683 26.02 12.34 0.20
CA ALA A 683 26.39 12.80 -1.14
C ALA A 683 26.24 11.71 -2.20
N THR A 684 26.65 10.47 -1.88
CA THR A 684 26.57 9.34 -2.82
C THR A 684 25.14 8.82 -2.99
N THR A 685 24.33 8.79 -1.92
CA THR A 685 22.94 8.33 -2.01
C THR A 685 21.94 9.40 -2.44
N GLY A 686 22.22 10.69 -2.21
CA GLY A 686 21.25 11.78 -2.39
C GLY A 686 20.55 11.77 -3.76
N ARG A 687 21.31 11.66 -4.87
CA ARG A 687 20.72 11.56 -6.22
C ARG A 687 19.82 10.32 -6.38
N LEU A 688 20.25 9.17 -5.87
CA LEU A 688 19.53 7.90 -6.00
C LEU A 688 18.24 7.91 -5.18
N ILE A 689 18.30 8.38 -3.93
CA ILE A 689 17.12 8.49 -3.08
C ILE A 689 16.12 9.50 -3.66
N THR A 690 16.57 10.68 -4.15
CA THR A 690 15.63 11.62 -4.80
C THR A 690 15.01 11.07 -6.08
N ALA A 691 15.73 10.20 -6.79
CA ALA A 691 15.25 9.58 -8.02
C ALA A 691 14.21 8.49 -7.74
N ALA A 692 14.52 7.60 -6.80
CA ALA A 692 13.62 6.59 -6.26
C ALA A 692 12.33 7.23 -5.72
N ALA A 693 12.49 8.24 -4.86
CA ALA A 693 11.38 9.04 -4.36
C ALA A 693 10.54 9.67 -5.48
N LEU A 694 11.16 10.27 -6.49
CA LEU A 694 10.41 10.85 -7.62
C LEU A 694 9.66 9.79 -8.43
N VAL A 695 10.22 8.58 -8.61
CA VAL A 695 9.53 7.44 -9.24
C VAL A 695 8.31 7.02 -8.43
N LEU A 696 8.47 6.72 -7.14
CA LEU A 696 7.35 6.27 -6.31
C LEU A 696 6.29 7.37 -6.11
N ALA A 697 6.70 8.64 -6.05
CA ALA A 697 5.78 9.80 -6.07
C ALA A 697 5.02 9.95 -7.40
N VAL A 698 5.62 9.61 -8.54
CA VAL A 698 4.93 9.56 -9.85
C VAL A 698 3.91 8.42 -9.90
N VAL A 699 4.27 7.23 -9.40
CA VAL A 699 3.33 6.10 -9.34
C VAL A 699 2.16 6.43 -8.41
N ALA A 700 2.44 6.89 -7.18
CA ALA A 700 1.41 7.32 -6.23
C ALA A 700 0.55 8.49 -6.78
N GLY A 701 1.20 9.49 -7.40
CA GLY A 701 0.53 10.62 -8.04
C GLY A 701 -0.42 10.24 -9.18
N SER A 702 -0.30 9.05 -9.79
CA SER A 702 -1.30 8.57 -10.75
C SER A 702 -2.60 8.09 -10.09
N PHE A 703 -2.53 7.57 -8.86
CA PHE A 703 -3.69 7.14 -8.06
C PHE A 703 -4.34 8.26 -7.24
N VAL A 704 -3.65 9.40 -7.08
CA VAL A 704 -4.20 10.65 -6.50
C VAL A 704 -5.42 11.16 -7.28
N PHE A 705 -5.53 10.84 -8.58
CA PHE A 705 -6.68 11.16 -9.42
C PHE A 705 -7.77 10.09 -9.42
N SER A 706 -7.70 9.10 -8.53
CA SER A 706 -8.73 8.06 -8.39
C SER A 706 -10.10 8.67 -8.10
N ASP A 707 -11.13 8.05 -8.65
CA ASP A 707 -12.51 8.45 -8.35
C ASP A 707 -12.88 8.02 -6.91
N LEU A 708 -12.18 7.00 -6.39
CA LEU A 708 -12.39 6.40 -5.09
C LEU A 708 -11.58 7.11 -3.99
N VAL A 709 -12.25 7.77 -3.03
CA VAL A 709 -11.58 8.56 -1.98
C VAL A 709 -10.62 7.73 -1.11
N LEU A 710 -10.95 6.46 -0.86
CA LEU A 710 -10.10 5.49 -0.17
C LEU A 710 -8.72 5.34 -0.85
N MET A 711 -8.71 5.30 -2.19
CA MET A 711 -7.47 5.17 -2.97
C MET A 711 -6.72 6.50 -3.06
N LYS A 712 -7.43 7.64 -3.18
CA LYS A 712 -6.83 8.97 -3.05
C LYS A 712 -6.10 9.12 -1.71
N TYR A 713 -6.73 8.74 -0.60
CA TYR A 713 -6.16 8.81 0.75
C TYR A 713 -4.86 8.01 0.86
N LEU A 714 -4.87 6.74 0.43
CA LEU A 714 -3.69 5.88 0.43
C LEU A 714 -2.57 6.47 -0.45
N ALA A 715 -2.89 6.88 -1.67
CA ALA A 715 -1.94 7.43 -2.62
C ALA A 715 -1.28 8.72 -2.12
N PHE A 716 -2.07 9.67 -1.61
CA PHE A 716 -1.55 10.87 -0.96
C PHE A 716 -0.72 10.55 0.28
N GLY A 717 -1.12 9.57 1.09
CA GLY A 717 -0.40 9.21 2.30
C GLY A 717 1.00 8.70 2.02
N LEU A 718 1.12 7.76 1.09
CA LEU A 718 2.42 7.25 0.65
C LEU A 718 3.25 8.34 -0.02
N MET A 719 2.64 9.18 -0.88
CA MET A 719 3.34 10.28 -1.54
C MET A 719 3.85 11.34 -0.55
N ALA A 720 3.04 11.75 0.43
CA ALA A 720 3.39 12.78 1.41
C ALA A 720 4.46 12.28 2.40
N ALA A 721 4.30 11.07 2.95
CA ALA A 721 5.32 10.45 3.81
C ALA A 721 6.67 10.37 3.10
N LEU A 722 6.66 9.90 1.85
CA LEU A 722 7.86 9.76 1.04
C LEU A 722 8.48 11.12 0.67
N LEU A 723 7.70 12.13 0.28
CA LEU A 723 8.26 13.43 -0.08
C LEU A 723 8.85 14.15 1.13
N LEU A 724 8.20 14.06 2.30
CA LEU A 724 8.73 14.56 3.57
C LEU A 724 10.03 13.83 3.95
N ASP A 725 10.06 12.50 3.88
CA ASP A 725 11.24 11.72 4.21
C ASP A 725 12.41 11.99 3.23
N ALA A 726 12.15 11.87 1.93
CA ALA A 726 13.12 12.07 0.86
C ALA A 726 13.79 13.44 0.89
N THR A 727 13.06 14.49 1.29
CA THR A 727 13.53 15.89 1.26
C THR A 727 13.82 16.43 2.66
N VAL A 728 12.80 16.69 3.46
CA VAL A 728 12.90 17.37 4.76
C VAL A 728 13.74 16.56 5.75
N VAL A 729 13.43 15.26 5.89
CA VAL A 729 14.10 14.41 6.87
C VAL A 729 15.54 14.11 6.43
N ARG A 730 15.75 13.61 5.22
CA ARG A 730 17.07 13.14 4.77
C ARG A 730 18.08 14.22 4.46
N MET A 731 17.66 15.31 3.84
CA MET A 731 18.59 16.36 3.42
C MET A 731 18.99 17.27 4.60
N PHE A 732 18.12 17.39 5.61
CA PHE A 732 18.29 18.34 6.71
C PHE A 732 18.27 17.70 8.10
N LEU A 733 17.20 16.97 8.46
CA LEU A 733 17.01 16.49 9.84
C LEU A 733 18.03 15.38 10.22
N VAL A 734 18.21 14.37 9.37
CA VAL A 734 19.15 13.25 9.59
C VAL A 734 20.59 13.74 9.77
N PRO A 735 21.19 14.55 8.86
CA PRO A 735 22.54 15.07 9.07
C PRO A 735 22.65 15.97 10.29
N SER A 736 21.61 16.76 10.61
CA SER A 736 21.60 17.65 11.78
C SER A 736 21.66 16.87 13.09
N VAL A 737 20.77 15.89 13.26
CA VAL A 737 20.69 15.10 14.50
C VAL A 737 21.89 14.18 14.66
N MET A 738 22.37 13.55 13.58
CA MET A 738 23.62 12.76 13.64
C MET A 738 24.85 13.63 13.95
N LYS A 739 24.89 14.88 13.48
CA LYS A 739 25.96 15.81 13.83
C LYS A 739 25.92 16.25 15.31
N LEU A 740 24.74 16.32 15.92
CA LEU A 740 24.57 16.61 17.35
C LEU A 740 24.94 15.41 18.24
N LEU A 741 24.56 14.20 17.83
CA LEU A 741 24.92 12.95 18.51
C LEU A 741 26.41 12.61 18.37
N GLY A 742 27.08 13.09 17.30
CA GLY A 742 28.51 12.86 17.10
C GLY A 742 28.86 11.37 17.05
N ASP A 743 29.95 10.98 17.72
CA ASP A 743 30.45 9.61 17.70
C ASP A 743 29.56 8.62 18.47
N ASP A 744 28.64 9.10 19.32
CA ASP A 744 27.65 8.26 20.02
C ASP A 744 26.64 7.61 19.06
N CYS A 745 26.49 8.12 17.83
CA CYS A 745 25.74 7.46 16.75
C CYS A 745 26.15 5.99 16.58
N TRP A 746 27.42 5.65 16.80
CA TRP A 746 27.98 4.33 16.53
C TRP A 746 28.04 3.43 17.77
N TRP A 747 27.38 3.84 18.88
CA TRP A 747 27.46 3.10 20.12
C TRP A 747 26.61 1.82 20.11
N ALA A 748 27.23 0.71 20.50
CA ALA A 748 26.56 -0.54 20.85
C ALA A 748 27.31 -1.33 21.94
N PRO A 749 26.58 -2.05 22.82
CA PRO A 749 27.17 -2.96 23.79
C PRO A 749 28.04 -4.04 23.15
N ARG A 750 29.12 -4.44 23.83
CA ARG A 750 30.07 -5.46 23.33
C ARG A 750 29.44 -6.84 23.10
N TRP A 751 28.41 -7.21 23.86
CA TRP A 751 27.68 -8.47 23.64
C TRP A 751 26.86 -8.44 22.35
N ALA A 752 26.33 -7.26 21.99
CA ALA A 752 25.41 -7.07 20.89
C ALA A 752 26.15 -7.11 19.54
N ARG A 753 27.34 -6.50 19.45
CA ARG A 753 28.24 -6.63 18.29
C ARG A 753 28.67 -8.09 18.03
N ARG A 754 29.10 -8.82 19.07
CA ARG A 754 29.45 -10.25 18.95
C ARG A 754 28.31 -11.12 18.41
N LEU A 755 27.05 -10.74 18.67
CA LEU A 755 25.88 -11.44 18.14
C LEU A 755 25.73 -11.19 16.62
N GLN A 756 25.86 -9.94 16.19
CA GLN A 756 25.85 -9.54 14.78
C GLN A 756 26.96 -10.25 13.98
N ASP A 757 28.18 -10.33 14.54
CA ASP A 757 29.31 -11.06 13.96
C ASP A 757 29.00 -12.55 13.81
N ARG A 758 28.46 -13.19 14.86
CA ARG A 758 28.09 -14.62 14.86
C ARG A 758 27.00 -15.00 13.86
N ILE A 759 26.08 -14.07 13.56
CA ILE A 759 25.02 -14.28 12.56
C ILE A 759 25.58 -14.09 11.12
N GLY A 760 26.86 -13.71 10.97
CA GLY A 760 27.49 -13.52 9.66
C GLY A 760 27.06 -12.23 8.98
N LEU A 761 26.63 -11.23 9.77
CA LEU A 761 26.22 -9.91 9.29
C LEU A 761 27.30 -8.83 9.50
N GLY A 762 28.34 -9.11 10.29
CA GLY A 762 29.48 -8.19 10.47
C GLY A 762 30.41 -8.04 9.26
N GLU A 763 30.33 -8.94 8.27
CA GLU A 763 31.17 -8.87 7.06
C GLU A 763 30.66 -7.82 6.07
N ILE A 764 31.21 -6.60 6.14
CA ILE A 764 30.99 -5.50 5.18
C ILE A 764 32.26 -5.19 4.36
N ASP A 765 33.45 -5.55 4.88
CA ASP A 765 34.71 -5.29 4.18
C ASP A 765 34.87 -6.19 2.94
N LEU A 766 35.21 -5.56 1.81
CA LEU A 766 35.32 -6.22 0.51
C LEU A 766 36.80 -6.28 0.10
N PRO A 767 37.38 -7.47 -0.11
CA PRO A 767 38.76 -7.55 -0.61
C PRO A 767 38.91 -6.81 -1.95
N ASP A 768 40.05 -6.16 -2.15
CA ASP A 768 40.39 -5.54 -3.43
C ASP A 768 40.69 -6.63 -4.45
N GLU A 769 39.73 -6.85 -5.34
CA GLU A 769 39.79 -7.83 -6.42
C GLU A 769 39.92 -7.19 -7.81
N ARG A 770 40.48 -5.96 -7.88
CA ARG A 770 40.84 -5.36 -9.17
C ARG A 770 41.81 -6.26 -9.91
N LYS A 771 41.33 -6.94 -10.97
CA LYS A 771 42.18 -7.65 -11.92
C LYS A 771 43.14 -6.63 -12.55
N ARG A 772 44.36 -6.57 -12.02
CA ARG A 772 45.47 -5.84 -12.66
C ARG A 772 45.54 -6.31 -14.12
N PRO A 773 45.62 -5.41 -15.10
CA PRO A 773 45.73 -5.82 -16.49
C PRO A 773 46.95 -6.72 -16.61
N THR A 774 46.73 -7.98 -16.98
CA THR A 774 47.80 -8.91 -17.33
C THR A 774 48.45 -8.38 -18.60
N ALA A 775 49.52 -7.61 -18.44
CA ALA A 775 50.38 -7.22 -19.55
C ALA A 775 50.76 -8.49 -20.31
N ASN A 776 50.51 -8.49 -21.63
CA ASN A 776 50.62 -9.65 -22.51
C ASN A 776 51.86 -10.49 -22.20
N GLY A 777 51.65 -11.81 -22.05
CA GLY A 777 52.59 -12.77 -21.45
C GLY A 777 54.05 -12.65 -21.89
N ARG A 778 54.79 -11.77 -21.21
CA ARG A 778 56.25 -11.67 -21.23
C ARG A 778 56.71 -11.52 -19.78
N PRO A 779 57.66 -12.34 -19.29
CA PRO A 779 58.15 -12.21 -17.93
C PRO A 779 58.82 -10.85 -17.76
N ALA A 780 58.31 -10.05 -16.81
CA ALA A 780 58.88 -8.75 -16.49
C ALA A 780 60.29 -8.96 -15.92
N ARG A 781 61.31 -8.34 -16.54
CA ARG A 781 62.63 -8.20 -15.90
C ARG A 781 62.47 -7.33 -14.65
N PRO A 782 63.14 -7.64 -13.53
CA PRO A 782 63.13 -6.78 -12.37
C PRO A 782 63.76 -5.41 -12.73
N PRO A 783 63.25 -4.29 -12.17
CA PRO A 783 63.82 -2.98 -12.41
C PRO A 783 65.21 -2.89 -11.79
N VAL A 784 66.16 -2.33 -12.53
CA VAL A 784 67.50 -2.03 -12.02
C VAL A 784 67.36 -0.91 -10.98
N ALA A 785 67.70 -1.21 -9.73
CA ALA A 785 67.71 -0.21 -8.67
C ALA A 785 68.80 0.83 -8.95
N ALA A 786 68.42 2.12 -8.89
CA ALA A 786 69.39 3.20 -8.95
C ALA A 786 70.28 3.16 -7.70
N LEU A 787 71.60 3.17 -7.89
CA LEU A 787 72.54 3.27 -6.77
C LEU A 787 72.41 4.65 -6.09
N ALA A 788 71.85 4.66 -4.88
CA ALA A 788 72.08 5.74 -3.93
C ALA A 788 73.48 5.57 -3.30
N ALA A 789 74.16 6.69 -3.04
CA ALA A 789 75.57 6.70 -2.68
C ALA A 789 75.89 5.99 -1.34
N ALA A 790 77.00 5.25 -1.32
CA ALA A 790 77.64 4.77 -0.10
C ALA A 790 78.95 5.54 0.15
N THR A 791 79.27 5.74 1.43
CA THR A 791 80.35 6.59 1.93
C THR A 791 81.77 6.09 1.59
N PRO A 792 82.78 6.99 1.54
CA PRO A 792 84.16 6.60 1.29
C PRO A 792 84.75 5.82 2.46
N ARG A 793 85.48 4.73 2.17
CA ARG A 793 86.31 4.02 3.14
C ARG A 793 87.64 4.78 3.37
N PRO A 794 88.23 4.71 4.58
CA PRO A 794 89.53 5.33 4.86
C PRO A 794 90.68 4.64 4.12
N ALA A 795 91.80 5.35 3.99
CA ALA A 795 92.99 4.91 3.25
C ALA A 795 93.70 3.70 3.90
N HIS A 796 94.37 2.92 3.07
CA HIS A 796 95.10 1.72 3.48
C HIS A 796 96.49 2.09 4.02
N ASP A 797 96.87 1.51 5.16
CA ASP A 797 98.24 1.58 5.68
C ASP A 797 99.18 0.71 4.82
N PRO A 798 100.32 1.23 4.33
CA PRO A 798 101.25 0.51 3.46
C PRO A 798 102.40 -0.17 4.23
N THR A 799 102.15 -0.85 5.36
CA THR A 799 103.19 -1.59 6.10
C THR A 799 102.80 -3.02 6.51
N HIS A 800 102.75 -3.97 5.55
CA HIS A 800 103.20 -5.37 5.74
C HIS A 800 103.05 -6.22 4.44
N PRO A 801 104.08 -6.97 3.99
CA PRO A 801 104.01 -7.76 2.76
C PRO A 801 103.85 -9.29 2.94
N GLY A 802 102.92 -9.87 2.17
CA GLY A 802 103.20 -11.00 1.26
C GLY A 802 103.18 -12.47 1.75
N ALA A 803 102.24 -13.26 1.23
CA ALA A 803 102.48 -14.58 0.61
C ALA A 803 101.29 -14.98 -0.31
N PRO A 804 101.48 -15.75 -1.42
CA PRO A 804 100.54 -15.74 -2.55
C PRO A 804 99.96 -17.16 -2.88
N PRO A 805 99.54 -17.52 -4.13
CA PRO A 805 98.13 -17.89 -4.42
C PRO A 805 97.95 -19.32 -4.98
N GLU A 806 96.74 -19.72 -5.39
CA GLU A 806 96.42 -20.43 -6.67
C GLU A 806 94.91 -20.84 -6.79
N PRO A 807 94.37 -21.16 -8.00
CA PRO A 807 93.11 -20.52 -8.42
C PRO A 807 91.99 -21.41 -9.05
N SER A 808 90.86 -20.74 -9.32
CA SER A 808 89.96 -20.91 -10.51
C SER A 808 89.50 -22.30 -10.98
N ARG A 809 88.16 -22.53 -11.00
CA ARG A 809 87.35 -22.43 -12.25
C ARG A 809 85.83 -22.56 -12.04
N ALA A 810 85.07 -22.28 -13.10
CA ALA A 810 83.60 -22.31 -13.17
C ALA A 810 83.11 -22.96 -14.50
N ILE A 811 81.77 -23.00 -14.69
CA ILE A 811 80.99 -23.20 -15.95
C ILE A 811 80.41 -24.63 -16.21
N ARG A 812 79.09 -24.80 -15.98
CA ARG A 812 77.93 -25.16 -16.89
C ARG A 812 78.14 -26.02 -18.19
N PRO A 813 77.10 -26.54 -18.91
CA PRO A 813 75.64 -26.81 -18.62
C PRO A 813 74.96 -28.07 -19.30
N GLY A 814 73.75 -28.48 -18.82
CA GLY A 814 72.63 -29.12 -19.59
C GLY A 814 72.75 -30.59 -20.09
N PRO A 815 71.78 -31.17 -20.88
CA PRO A 815 70.29 -31.00 -20.87
C PRO A 815 69.41 -32.28 -21.18
N VAL A 816 68.09 -32.24 -20.89
CA VAL A 816 66.88 -32.85 -21.58
C VAL A 816 66.70 -34.38 -21.86
N GLY A 817 65.48 -34.91 -21.58
CA GLY A 817 64.84 -36.12 -22.19
C GLY A 817 64.04 -36.99 -21.18
N GLN A 818 62.69 -37.06 -21.15
CA GLN A 818 61.67 -37.76 -21.99
C GLN A 818 61.25 -39.18 -21.51
N GLY A 819 59.94 -39.49 -21.63
CA GLY A 819 59.27 -40.78 -21.34
C GLY A 819 58.70 -40.95 -19.92
N GLU A 820 57.64 -41.70 -19.62
CA GLU A 820 56.35 -42.06 -20.24
C GLU A 820 55.56 -42.84 -19.14
N ALA A 821 54.30 -43.21 -19.44
CA ALA A 821 53.45 -44.19 -18.73
C ALA A 821 52.51 -43.77 -17.57
N LYS A 822 51.32 -44.42 -17.60
CA LYS A 822 50.11 -44.36 -16.74
C LYS A 822 49.93 -45.74 -16.01
N PRO A 823 48.82 -46.06 -15.32
CA PRO A 823 48.08 -45.39 -14.23
C PRO A 823 47.67 -46.36 -13.04
N ALA A 824 46.89 -45.84 -12.09
CA ALA A 824 45.67 -46.45 -11.50
C ALA A 824 45.65 -47.13 -10.08
N LEU A 825 44.48 -46.90 -9.43
CA LEU A 825 43.71 -47.76 -8.50
C LEU A 825 44.11 -48.01 -7.02
N GLU A 826 43.61 -47.13 -6.14
CA GLU A 826 42.59 -47.40 -5.07
C GLU A 826 42.93 -48.30 -3.82
N PRO A 827 42.04 -48.47 -2.79
CA PRO A 827 42.32 -48.07 -1.38
C PRO A 827 42.17 -49.28 -0.38
N PRO A 828 41.63 -49.19 0.86
CA PRO A 828 41.59 -48.15 1.90
C PRO A 828 42.14 -48.62 3.29
N SER A 829 42.21 -47.71 4.29
CA SER A 829 42.27 -47.88 5.77
C SER A 829 43.19 -46.79 6.36
N GLY A 830 43.04 -46.22 7.55
CA GLY A 830 42.08 -46.38 8.66
C GLY A 830 42.30 -45.21 9.65
N ALA A 831 41.38 -44.97 10.59
CA ALA A 831 41.38 -43.73 11.38
C ALA A 831 42.54 -43.62 12.41
N SER A 832 43.03 -42.40 12.68
CA SER A 832 42.70 -41.65 13.92
C SER A 832 43.63 -40.46 14.29
N THR A 833 43.03 -39.48 14.98
CA THR A 833 43.59 -38.58 16.01
C THR A 833 44.60 -37.43 15.72
N THR A 834 44.10 -36.22 16.00
CA THR A 834 44.71 -35.17 16.86
C THR A 834 45.74 -34.16 16.29
N ARG A 835 45.17 -33.13 15.66
CA ARG A 835 45.48 -31.68 15.77
C ARG A 835 46.53 -31.24 16.83
N ILE A 836 47.61 -30.60 16.37
CA ILE A 836 48.54 -29.79 17.18
C ILE A 836 48.40 -28.30 16.79
N GLN A 837 48.60 -27.39 17.76
CA GLN A 837 48.54 -25.94 17.60
C GLN A 837 49.87 -25.33 17.13
N THR A 838 49.80 -24.16 16.49
CA THR A 838 50.94 -23.23 16.34
C THR A 838 50.54 -21.80 16.71
N LYS A 839 51.32 -21.17 17.59
CA LYS A 839 51.30 -19.72 17.94
C LYS A 839 52.69 -19.14 17.62
N PRO A 840 52.80 -17.88 17.20
CA PRO A 840 53.30 -16.81 18.08
C PRO A 840 52.50 -15.48 17.85
N SER A 841 52.72 -14.32 18.49
CA SER A 841 53.50 -13.87 19.67
C SER A 841 52.91 -12.52 20.15
N GLN A 842 53.26 -12.07 21.36
CA GLN A 842 53.10 -10.69 21.84
C GLN A 842 54.27 -10.33 22.79
N PRO A 843 54.69 -9.06 22.83
CA PRO A 843 55.33 -8.40 23.98
C PRO A 843 54.36 -7.34 24.59
N THR A 844 54.32 -6.96 25.87
CA THR A 844 55.14 -7.24 27.09
C THR A 844 54.25 -7.17 28.35
N GLU A 845 54.74 -7.70 29.48
CA GLU A 845 54.22 -7.64 30.87
C GLU A 845 54.08 -6.19 31.46
N ALA A 846 53.59 -5.91 32.69
CA ALA A 846 53.48 -6.75 33.91
C ALA A 846 52.49 -6.23 35.00
N GLN A 847 52.04 -7.18 35.87
CA GLN A 847 51.81 -7.05 37.33
C GLN A 847 50.62 -6.15 37.85
N THR A 848 49.93 -6.46 38.97
CA THR A 848 50.18 -7.45 40.06
C THR A 848 48.89 -7.90 40.81
N SER A 849 48.96 -9.09 41.46
CA SER A 849 48.22 -9.57 42.67
C SER A 849 46.67 -9.59 42.69
N ARG A 850 46.00 -10.77 42.74
CA ARG A 850 45.71 -11.69 43.90
C ARG A 850 44.58 -11.15 44.83
N LEU A 851 43.62 -11.93 45.38
CA LEU A 851 43.46 -13.39 45.56
C LEU A 851 41.96 -13.83 45.71
N SER A 852 41.69 -15.15 45.59
CA SER A 852 40.55 -16.05 45.96
C SER A 852 39.33 -15.53 46.78
N VAL A 853 38.03 -15.91 46.61
CA VAL A 853 37.32 -17.22 46.36
C VAL A 853 37.25 -18.12 47.61
N PRO A 854 36.14 -18.87 47.98
CA PRO A 854 34.67 -18.81 47.68
C PRO A 854 33.76 -18.98 48.96
N GLY A 855 32.42 -19.18 48.81
CA GLY A 855 31.61 -19.87 49.86
C GLY A 855 30.07 -19.70 49.81
N ASN A 856 29.30 -20.80 49.86
CA ASN A 856 27.82 -20.83 49.91
C ASN A 856 27.24 -20.72 51.33
N SER A 857 26.07 -20.09 51.50
CA SER A 857 25.01 -20.55 52.43
C SER A 857 23.64 -19.87 52.17
N THR A 858 22.56 -20.65 52.31
CA THR A 858 21.13 -20.25 52.32
C THR A 858 20.49 -20.78 53.62
N PRO A 859 19.24 -20.41 54.00
CA PRO A 859 18.50 -19.14 53.90
C PRO A 859 18.16 -18.60 55.34
N PRO A 860 17.35 -17.52 55.52
CA PRO A 860 15.96 -17.77 55.97
C PRO A 860 14.88 -16.72 55.60
N ALA A 861 13.62 -17.17 55.73
CA ALA A 861 12.35 -16.49 56.11
C ALA A 861 12.02 -15.01 55.71
N THR A 862 10.81 -14.86 55.14
CA THR A 862 10.08 -13.61 54.86
C THR A 862 9.45 -12.93 56.09
N PRO A 863 9.20 -11.61 56.02
CA PRO A 863 7.85 -11.07 56.32
C PRO A 863 7.20 -10.31 55.13
N ARG A 864 5.87 -10.14 55.18
CA ARG A 864 5.02 -9.43 54.17
C ARG A 864 4.87 -7.91 54.48
N PRO A 865 4.28 -7.09 53.58
CA PRO A 865 4.51 -5.63 53.50
C PRO A 865 3.54 -4.76 54.31
N PRO A 866 3.81 -3.44 54.43
CA PRO A 866 2.84 -2.45 54.91
C PRO A 866 1.81 -2.04 53.82
N ALA A 867 0.62 -1.64 54.27
CA ALA A 867 -0.56 -1.29 53.47
C ALA A 867 -0.69 0.24 53.21
N PRO A 868 -1.51 0.69 52.24
CA PRO A 868 -1.64 2.11 51.89
C PRO A 868 -2.54 2.92 52.86
N PRO A 869 -2.39 4.25 52.92
CA PRO A 869 -3.21 5.12 53.77
C PRO A 869 -4.63 5.35 53.23
N ALA A 870 -5.59 5.49 54.14
CA ALA A 870 -7.03 5.67 53.89
C ALA A 870 -7.49 7.13 54.19
N PRO A 871 -8.70 7.56 53.76
CA PRO A 871 -9.05 8.97 53.58
C PRO A 871 -9.63 9.70 54.81
N LYS A 872 -9.79 11.03 54.70
CA LYS A 872 -10.44 11.94 55.68
C LYS A 872 -11.41 12.93 54.98
N PRO A 873 -12.37 13.56 55.70
CA PRO A 873 -13.75 13.67 55.19
C PRO A 873 -14.20 15.06 54.67
N ALA A 874 -15.38 15.10 54.02
CA ALA A 874 -16.19 16.31 53.75
C ALA A 874 -16.82 16.86 55.07
N THR A 875 -17.38 18.07 55.21
CA THR A 875 -18.28 18.97 54.43
C THR A 875 -18.27 20.36 55.15
N PRO A 876 -19.14 21.41 54.95
CA PRO A 876 -20.23 21.68 53.97
C PRO A 876 -20.19 23.09 53.28
N SER A 877 -21.21 23.38 52.43
CA SER A 877 -21.82 24.70 52.08
C SER A 877 -20.93 25.90 51.65
N ASP A 878 -21.25 26.68 50.62
CA ASP A 878 -22.52 27.41 50.49
C ASP A 878 -23.23 27.37 49.12
N THR A 879 -24.52 27.69 49.21
CA THR A 879 -25.50 27.72 48.12
C THR A 879 -25.75 29.17 47.73
N GLU A 880 -25.80 29.51 46.43
CA GLU A 880 -26.76 30.54 46.02
C GLU A 880 -27.33 30.28 44.63
N THR A 881 -28.65 30.44 44.55
CA THR A 881 -29.50 30.05 43.43
C THR A 881 -29.84 31.27 42.59
N ARG A 882 -29.87 31.17 41.26
CA ARG A 882 -30.74 32.04 40.48
C ARG A 882 -31.43 31.33 39.32
N ALA A 883 -32.75 31.37 39.36
CA ALA A 883 -33.62 30.75 38.37
C ALA A 883 -34.03 31.76 37.27
N ILE A 884 -34.18 31.21 36.05
CA ILE A 884 -35.21 31.49 35.03
C ILE A 884 -35.76 32.92 34.94
N GLN A 885 -35.65 33.51 33.75
CA GLN A 885 -36.69 34.38 33.20
C GLN A 885 -37.10 33.93 31.79
N VAL A 886 -38.41 33.84 31.60
CA VAL A 886 -39.10 33.66 30.31
C VAL A 886 -39.64 35.03 29.88
N PRO A 887 -39.60 35.37 28.58
CA PRO A 887 -40.52 36.36 28.00
C PRO A 887 -41.51 35.67 27.07
N SER A 888 -42.81 35.91 27.29
CA SER A 888 -43.87 35.53 26.34
C SER A 888 -44.44 36.77 25.65
N ASN A 889 -44.49 36.71 24.31
CA ASN A 889 -45.41 37.36 23.36
C ASN A 889 -45.87 38.82 23.57
N GLY A 890 -45.66 39.63 22.52
CA GLY A 890 -46.27 40.96 22.32
C GLY A 890 -45.76 41.63 21.04
N ASP A 891 -46.49 41.42 19.93
CA ASP A 891 -46.31 41.99 18.58
C ASP A 891 -46.27 43.55 18.52
N PRO A 892 -45.88 44.23 17.39
CA PRO A 892 -45.96 43.78 15.99
C PRO A 892 -44.86 44.19 14.96
N ALA A 893 -44.91 43.50 13.81
CA ALA A 893 -44.67 43.94 12.41
C ALA A 893 -43.39 44.73 11.99
N GLU A 894 -42.58 44.07 11.13
CA GLU A 894 -42.10 44.48 9.77
C GLU A 894 -41.59 45.92 9.45
N PRO A 895 -40.67 46.11 8.45
CA PRO A 895 -40.57 45.31 7.22
C PRO A 895 -39.18 44.83 6.76
N THR A 896 -39.20 43.70 6.06
CA THR A 896 -38.10 43.23 5.19
C THR A 896 -38.15 44.03 3.88
N ALA A 897 -37.04 44.67 3.48
CA ALA A 897 -36.98 45.38 2.19
C ALA A 897 -36.91 44.40 1.02
N ALA A 898 -37.75 44.62 0.00
CA ALA A 898 -37.94 43.73 -1.13
C ALA A 898 -37.08 44.09 -2.36
N LEU A 899 -36.75 43.05 -3.15
CA LEU A 899 -36.77 42.91 -4.62
C LEU A 899 -36.47 44.13 -5.55
N PRO A 900 -35.91 43.86 -6.74
CA PRO A 900 -36.83 43.75 -7.87
C PRO A 900 -36.60 42.51 -8.75
N ALA A 901 -37.68 42.09 -9.43
CA ALA A 901 -37.63 41.10 -10.50
C ALA A 901 -37.59 41.78 -11.88
N GLN A 902 -36.68 41.33 -12.73
CA GLN A 902 -36.69 41.40 -14.21
C GLN A 902 -35.92 40.15 -14.69
N GLY A 903 -36.24 39.49 -15.80
CA GLY A 903 -37.28 39.80 -16.79
C GLY A 903 -36.76 39.59 -18.22
N ASN A 904 -36.67 38.32 -18.65
CA ASN A 904 -36.46 37.81 -20.01
C ASN A 904 -35.19 38.20 -20.82
N ASP A 905 -34.86 37.26 -21.72
CA ASP A 905 -33.96 37.34 -22.88
C ASP A 905 -32.45 37.60 -22.59
N SER A 906 -31.48 36.89 -23.20
CA SER A 906 -31.53 36.09 -24.42
C SER A 906 -30.46 34.98 -24.48
N ASP A 907 -30.75 33.96 -25.29
CA ASP A 907 -29.81 32.94 -25.76
C ASP A 907 -28.66 33.50 -26.64
N ALA A 908 -27.67 32.62 -26.88
CA ALA A 908 -26.80 32.52 -28.07
C ALA A 908 -25.35 33.05 -28.03
N ALA A 909 -24.43 32.22 -27.50
CA ALA A 909 -23.13 31.89 -28.11
C ALA A 909 -22.44 30.78 -27.24
N THR A 910 -21.92 29.66 -27.75
CA THR A 910 -21.74 29.25 -29.15
C THR A 910 -21.70 27.72 -29.24
N GLU A 911 -22.71 27.11 -29.86
CA GLU A 911 -22.53 25.83 -30.57
C GLU A 911 -22.84 26.05 -32.04
N LYS A 912 -21.80 26.04 -32.87
CA LYS A 912 -21.91 26.03 -34.34
C LYS A 912 -20.76 25.24 -34.92
N LEU A 913 -21.04 23.99 -35.30
CA LEU A 913 -20.72 23.48 -36.63
C LEU A 913 -21.50 22.17 -36.93
N ASN A 914 -22.37 22.27 -37.94
CA ASN A 914 -22.88 21.17 -38.77
C ASN A 914 -23.97 20.22 -38.24
N THR A 915 -25.23 20.67 -38.31
CA THR A 915 -26.26 19.96 -39.10
C THR A 915 -27.26 20.95 -39.70
N ARG A 916 -27.53 20.89 -41.01
CA ARG A 916 -28.73 21.48 -41.65
C ARG A 916 -29.45 20.40 -42.48
N ALA A 917 -30.77 20.50 -42.49
CA ALA A 917 -31.68 19.42 -42.84
C ALA A 917 -31.93 19.18 -44.35
N LYS A 918 -32.69 18.11 -44.62
CA LYS A 918 -33.32 17.71 -45.90
C LYS A 918 -34.10 18.85 -46.58
N GLY A 919 -34.25 18.80 -47.91
CA GLY A 919 -35.22 19.67 -48.62
C GLY A 919 -35.21 19.70 -50.15
N ASP A 920 -35.39 18.55 -50.81
CA ASP A 920 -36.08 18.39 -52.12
C ASP A 920 -35.47 18.86 -53.48
N ASN A 921 -35.88 18.15 -54.54
CA ASN A 921 -35.74 18.38 -56.01
C ASN A 921 -34.36 18.34 -56.73
N GLY A 922 -34.27 17.50 -57.77
CA GLY A 922 -33.49 17.80 -59.00
C GLY A 922 -32.35 16.85 -59.43
N GLU A 923 -32.66 15.94 -60.39
CA GLU A 923 -31.79 15.39 -61.46
C GLU A 923 -30.50 14.55 -61.16
N ASP A 924 -30.47 13.34 -61.72
CA ASP A 924 -29.29 12.47 -62.00
C ASP A 924 -28.61 13.02 -63.30
N PRO A 925 -27.27 12.97 -63.51
CA PRO A 925 -26.58 11.70 -63.68
C PRO A 925 -25.17 11.55 -63.04
N ARG A 926 -24.84 10.28 -62.75
CA ARG A 926 -23.52 9.62 -62.61
C ARG A 926 -22.43 10.12 -63.62
N PRO A 927 -21.10 9.80 -63.50
CA PRO A 927 -20.45 8.78 -62.63
C PRO A 927 -19.02 9.09 -62.06
N ARG A 928 -18.55 8.34 -61.03
CA ARG A 928 -17.30 7.47 -61.06
C ARG A 928 -16.80 6.93 -59.69
N ARG A 929 -16.78 5.58 -59.61
CA ARG A 929 -15.75 4.63 -59.06
C ARG A 929 -15.04 4.85 -57.70
N ARG A 930 -15.27 3.86 -56.80
CA ARG A 930 -14.32 2.94 -56.08
C ARG A 930 -13.13 3.53 -55.28
N ALA A 931 -12.69 2.94 -54.14
CA ALA A 931 -13.18 1.86 -53.27
C ALA A 931 -12.33 1.79 -51.98
N GLY A 932 -12.79 1.11 -50.92
CA GLY A 932 -11.95 0.83 -49.74
C GLY A 932 -12.71 0.43 -48.45
N GLY A 933 -13.45 -0.68 -48.47
CA GLY A 933 -14.14 -1.21 -47.28
C GLY A 933 -13.29 -2.26 -46.53
N GLY A 934 -13.37 -2.27 -45.19
CA GLY A 934 -12.69 -3.23 -44.33
C GLY A 934 -13.42 -4.58 -44.23
N LEU A 935 -12.66 -5.66 -44.06
CA LEU A 935 -13.15 -7.04 -43.92
C LEU A 935 -13.57 -7.36 -42.48
N SER A 936 -14.60 -8.19 -42.32
CA SER A 936 -15.09 -8.63 -41.01
C SER A 936 -14.34 -9.86 -40.49
N ALA A 937 -14.34 -10.08 -39.17
CA ALA A 937 -13.65 -11.23 -38.57
C ALA A 937 -14.24 -12.60 -38.99
N GLN A 938 -15.49 -12.66 -39.42
CA GLN A 938 -16.11 -13.89 -39.92
C GLN A 938 -15.53 -14.34 -41.28
N ASP A 939 -15.10 -13.39 -42.13
CA ASP A 939 -14.48 -13.70 -43.42
C ASP A 939 -13.06 -14.27 -43.28
N LEU A 940 -12.35 -13.94 -42.19
CA LEU A 940 -11.05 -14.52 -41.87
C LEU A 940 -11.18 -15.99 -41.42
N LEU A 941 -12.15 -16.29 -40.55
CA LEU A 941 -12.32 -17.65 -40.00
C LEU A 941 -12.77 -18.68 -41.05
N ARG A 942 -13.60 -18.27 -42.03
CA ARG A 942 -13.90 -19.11 -43.22
C ARG A 942 -12.68 -19.36 -44.11
N ARG A 943 -11.72 -18.42 -44.16
CA ARG A 943 -10.55 -18.52 -45.04
C ARG A 943 -9.45 -19.42 -44.48
N GLU A 944 -9.44 -19.65 -43.17
CA GLU A 944 -8.57 -20.63 -42.50
C GLU A 944 -9.20 -22.04 -42.40
N GLY A 945 -10.40 -22.25 -42.95
CA GLY A 945 -11.04 -23.58 -42.99
C GLY A 945 -11.44 -24.13 -41.62
N ARG A 946 -11.77 -23.24 -40.66
CA ARG A 946 -12.14 -23.59 -39.27
C ARG A 946 -13.62 -23.33 -38.94
N LEU A 947 -14.43 -23.07 -39.97
CA LEU A 947 -15.90 -22.92 -39.95
C LEU A 947 -16.50 -23.56 -41.20
#